data_AF-A0A352DMY2-F1
#
_entry.id   AF-A0A352DMY2-F1
#
_cell.length_a   1.000
_cell.length_b   1.000
_cell.length_c   1.000
_cell.angle_alpha   90.00
_cell.angle_beta   90.00
_cell.angle_gamma   90.00
#
_symmetry.space_group_name_H-M   'P 1'
#
loop_
_entity.id
_entity.type
_entity.pdbx_description
1 polymer ?
#
loop_
_entity_poly.entity_id
_entity_poly.type
_entity_poly.pdbx_seq_one_letter_code
_entity_poly.pdbx_strand_id
1 'polypeptide(L)'
;MKNLSFSNAVKRTIAGLSALAMLASAGSCAAAPGGSSGEKDPDSNGSSSAAAGNEVEQIKQAGSDYTYVAEDIPGTPEFSYLQSICAFPSSDKLLITAYKDDSTVMYVTDPAFSDIKEISYKADDAENIQAYWNAVPGHDGNIYIVSNITDFGDKKLPDLSDPDFDGENFDYEELYKDVVYRKKLAVLSEDGEIISENEITGLEKYAYDDNSPASIGNIFPCGDGSVIANVSGEEEIYLIINADGTVGDELDMGDNTWFSATGYDSDGNIIGLTWGEEGQVVKTINVADMKPSGEDLKLSGVELNGGNAIARGTGDYRFYVSGSTALYGVKADGSTQQIVNWVDSDMDGSSVRGFVAAEDGTFIVYSEDYINNTNGFMRLSKSDGTEASKEIITLALYGSDPYTTKMVTDFNKANDKYRIKVVDYGKYYEYDEENEKMINSPDNQLKMDIVAGKAPDMVQTSANLIASLANKGAFADLYDYLGKDGTVKKEELVDNVIDACEVNGKLLSIVPSFGVSTLCCKKKFYDKDSWNIDEFIDTVNNLPEGMSLFNSDNTKLAVFSTLCNNGMDFVDLVAGTCSFDSPEFVKILEFCNTFPDEEGFDWENATDEEQSKYWEDRQAAVLNDKALLSNMYLYDIRQYAQNRYGYVGDDMTIVGYPTQDGSIARVDVSSGYAILNSSENKDACWQFISSFFTEEYQTGSTIYSLPALKSAFEKKLDDAMKDPYWEDADGKKQTYKDSVYINGETKEIPNLSKEERDLVEKYILSAGGGKSFIYNDELYNIINEEVNSFFSGYRSAQETADLIQNRLSILVSEQS
;
A
#
# COMPACT_ATOMS: atom_id res chain seq x y z
N MET A 1 0.58 12.48 -8.75
CA MET A 1 1.67 12.33 -7.76
C MET A 1 3.02 12.02 -8.43
N LYS A 2 3.47 12.89 -9.34
CA LYS A 2 4.89 13.05 -9.69
C LYS A 2 5.14 14.55 -9.69
N ASN A 3 6.21 14.98 -9.03
CA ASN A 3 6.74 16.35 -8.92
C ASN A 3 6.60 17.11 -7.60
N LEU A 4 5.84 16.64 -6.60
CA LEU A 4 6.19 16.96 -5.20
C LEU A 4 7.49 16.25 -4.77
N SER A 5 7.93 15.27 -5.57
CA SER A 5 9.30 14.78 -5.49
C SER A 5 10.29 15.62 -6.28
N PHE A 6 10.00 16.52 -7.23
CA PHE A 6 11.10 17.06 -8.06
C PHE A 6 11.87 18.23 -7.41
N SER A 7 11.22 19.11 -6.64
CA SER A 7 11.97 20.17 -5.93
C SER A 7 12.70 19.63 -4.69
N ASN A 8 12.11 18.66 -3.99
CA ASN A 8 12.78 17.98 -2.88
C ASN A 8 13.70 16.84 -3.35
N ALA A 9 13.47 16.21 -4.50
CA ALA A 9 14.38 15.22 -5.08
C ALA A 9 15.51 15.87 -5.85
N VAL A 10 15.38 17.02 -6.50
CA VAL A 10 16.57 17.73 -7.01
C VAL A 10 17.52 18.13 -5.85
N LYS A 11 16.98 18.38 -4.65
CA LYS A 11 17.78 18.48 -3.42
C LYS A 11 18.29 17.12 -2.89
N ARG A 12 17.54 16.02 -3.01
CA ARG A 12 17.99 14.65 -2.63
C ARG A 12 18.96 14.01 -3.63
N THR A 13 18.94 14.40 -4.91
CA THR A 13 19.73 13.81 -5.99
C THR A 13 21.22 14.17 -5.90
N ILE A 14 21.57 15.24 -5.17
CA ILE A 14 22.97 15.65 -5.00
C ILE A 14 23.62 14.98 -3.76
N ALA A 15 22.85 14.31 -2.90
CA ALA A 15 23.41 13.47 -1.83
C ALA A 15 23.20 11.95 -2.05
N GLY A 16 22.39 11.56 -3.04
CA GLY A 16 21.92 10.19 -3.24
C GLY A 16 22.52 9.42 -4.42
N LEU A 17 23.60 9.91 -5.04
CA LEU A 17 24.17 9.28 -6.25
C LEU A 17 25.08 8.05 -5.99
N SER A 18 25.16 7.55 -4.75
CA SER A 18 25.88 6.30 -4.42
C SER A 18 24.99 5.19 -3.84
N ALA A 19 23.67 5.33 -3.88
CA ALA A 19 22.73 4.33 -3.33
C ALA A 19 21.64 3.92 -4.34
N LEU A 20 21.96 3.93 -5.64
CA LEU A 20 21.02 3.62 -6.71
C LEU A 20 21.53 2.54 -7.69
N ALA A 21 22.18 1.51 -7.12
CA ALA A 21 22.31 0.21 -7.74
C ALA A 21 21.61 -0.81 -6.82
N MET A 22 20.88 -1.76 -7.42
CA MET A 22 20.11 -2.84 -6.77
C MET A 22 18.64 -2.54 -6.40
N LEU A 23 17.88 -2.10 -7.41
CA LEU A 23 16.47 -2.49 -7.57
C LEU A 23 16.42 -3.66 -8.57
N ALA A 24 16.91 -4.84 -8.16
CA ALA A 24 16.71 -6.09 -8.87
C ALA A 24 17.01 -7.28 -7.96
N SER A 25 16.28 -8.38 -8.18
CA SER A 25 16.37 -9.69 -7.53
C SER A 25 15.69 -9.87 -6.17
N ALA A 26 14.39 -10.16 -6.22
CA ALA A 26 13.78 -11.21 -5.37
C ALA A 26 12.92 -12.10 -6.28
N GLY A 27 13.61 -12.80 -7.19
CA GLY A 27 13.05 -13.80 -8.09
C GLY A 27 13.76 -15.13 -7.87
N SER A 28 13.02 -16.09 -7.34
CA SER A 28 13.34 -17.52 -7.26
C SER A 28 14.53 -17.95 -6.38
N CYS A 29 14.25 -18.80 -5.40
CA CYS A 29 15.00 -20.05 -5.20
C CYS A 29 14.13 -21.04 -4.40
N ALA A 30 13.22 -21.70 -5.11
CA ALA A 30 12.66 -22.99 -4.72
C ALA A 30 13.37 -24.07 -5.54
N ALA A 31 14.26 -24.85 -4.92
CA ALA A 31 14.76 -26.11 -5.48
C ALA A 31 15.38 -26.98 -4.38
N ALA A 32 14.56 -27.78 -3.69
CA ALA A 32 15.05 -28.90 -2.89
C ALA A 32 15.01 -30.21 -3.73
N PRO A 33 16.06 -31.03 -3.75
CA PRO A 33 16.03 -32.33 -4.40
C PRO A 33 15.37 -33.38 -3.49
N GLY A 34 14.53 -34.21 -4.10
CA GLY A 34 13.81 -35.28 -3.42
C GLY A 34 14.70 -36.36 -2.77
N GLY A 35 14.19 -36.93 -1.68
CA GLY A 35 14.75 -38.10 -1.01
C GLY A 35 13.80 -38.65 0.05
N SER A 36 13.30 -39.86 -0.18
CA SER A 36 12.21 -40.56 0.53
C SER A 36 12.46 -40.99 1.97
N SER A 37 11.35 -41.40 2.61
CA SER A 37 11.14 -42.23 3.82
C SER A 37 11.04 -41.44 5.13
N GLY A 38 10.02 -41.58 5.97
CA GLY A 38 8.86 -42.48 6.03
C GLY A 38 8.64 -42.87 7.48
N GLU A 39 7.54 -42.43 8.10
CA GLU A 39 6.76 -43.19 9.09
C GLU A 39 5.57 -42.35 9.58
N LYS A 40 4.43 -43.03 9.68
CA LYS A 40 3.14 -42.50 10.10
C LYS A 40 3.09 -42.44 11.63
N ASP A 41 2.48 -41.40 12.19
CA ASP A 41 1.62 -41.59 13.36
C ASP A 41 0.39 -40.64 13.31
N PRO A 42 -0.83 -41.13 13.59
CA PRO A 42 -2.07 -40.37 13.52
C PRO A 42 -2.45 -39.77 14.89
N ASP A 43 -3.30 -38.75 14.86
CA ASP A 43 -4.10 -38.17 15.96
C ASP A 43 -3.70 -36.76 16.40
N SER A 44 -4.31 -35.76 15.76
CA SER A 44 -4.78 -34.52 16.45
C SER A 44 -5.77 -33.74 15.57
N ASN A 45 -6.87 -34.37 15.15
CA ASN A 45 -8.03 -33.63 14.63
C ASN A 45 -8.96 -33.27 15.80
N GLY A 46 -9.00 -31.98 16.14
CA GLY A 46 -10.14 -31.39 16.84
C GLY A 46 -9.79 -30.29 17.85
N SER A 47 -9.72 -29.04 17.40
CA SER A 47 -10.47 -27.90 17.97
C SER A 47 -9.92 -26.56 17.46
N SER A 48 -10.64 -25.89 16.56
CA SER A 48 -10.44 -24.44 16.32
C SER A 48 -11.71 -23.68 15.91
N SER A 49 -12.80 -24.35 15.52
CA SER A 49 -14.00 -23.66 14.99
C SER A 49 -14.94 -23.00 16.03
N ALA A 50 -14.61 -23.02 17.32
CA ALA A 50 -15.50 -22.50 18.38
C ALA A 50 -15.11 -21.10 18.91
N ALA A 51 -13.92 -20.58 18.58
CA ALA A 51 -13.42 -19.32 19.16
C ALA A 51 -13.79 -18.06 18.34
N ALA A 52 -13.93 -18.16 17.01
CA ALA A 52 -14.23 -17.02 16.15
C ALA A 52 -15.66 -16.45 16.31
N GLY A 53 -16.58 -17.23 16.87
CA GLY A 53 -18.01 -16.91 16.85
C GLY A 53 -18.49 -15.87 17.87
N ASN A 54 -17.66 -15.35 18.77
CA ASN A 54 -18.14 -14.48 19.87
C ASN A 54 -17.84 -12.98 19.66
N GLU A 55 -17.12 -12.62 18.60
CA GLU A 55 -16.42 -11.33 18.56
C GLU A 55 -17.33 -10.13 18.23
N VAL A 56 -18.24 -10.20 17.26
CA VAL A 56 -19.11 -9.04 16.93
C VAL A 56 -20.07 -8.68 18.07
N GLU A 57 -20.57 -9.68 18.78
CA GLU A 57 -21.44 -9.50 19.95
C GLU A 57 -20.65 -9.00 21.17
N GLN A 58 -19.39 -9.45 21.31
CA GLN A 58 -18.44 -8.86 22.26
C GLN A 58 -18.03 -7.44 21.87
N ILE A 59 -17.88 -7.10 20.59
CA ILE A 59 -17.49 -5.78 20.09
C ILE A 59 -18.58 -4.73 20.38
N LYS A 60 -19.86 -5.11 20.29
CA LYS A 60 -20.99 -4.27 20.74
C LYS A 60 -20.99 -4.03 22.25
N GLN A 61 -20.31 -4.88 23.04
CA GLN A 61 -20.18 -4.77 24.50
C GLN A 61 -18.83 -4.25 24.98
N ALA A 62 -17.78 -4.35 24.15
CA ALA A 62 -16.39 -4.04 24.47
C ALA A 62 -16.10 -2.56 24.25
N GLY A 63 -16.62 -1.73 25.16
CA GLY A 63 -16.07 -0.41 25.41
C GLY A 63 -14.81 -0.52 26.27
N SER A 64 -13.77 0.24 25.91
CA SER A 64 -12.67 0.74 26.76
C SER A 64 -11.37 -0.06 26.97
N ASP A 65 -11.28 -1.38 26.74
CA ASP A 65 -10.07 -2.11 27.17
C ASP A 65 -8.78 -1.73 26.42
N TYR A 66 -8.89 -1.36 25.14
CA TYR A 66 -7.79 -0.97 24.24
C TYR A 66 -7.93 0.46 23.69
N THR A 67 -8.85 1.24 24.25
CA THR A 67 -9.12 2.61 23.82
C THR A 67 -8.27 3.59 24.62
N TYR A 68 -7.54 4.44 23.91
CA TYR A 68 -6.75 5.51 24.48
C TYR A 68 -7.30 6.86 24.02
N VAL A 69 -7.14 7.88 24.86
CA VAL A 69 -7.39 9.27 24.49
C VAL A 69 -6.08 9.84 23.97
N ALA A 70 -6.08 10.29 22.72
CA ALA A 70 -4.97 11.00 22.11
C ALA A 70 -5.12 12.52 22.34
N GLU A 71 -4.12 13.12 22.98
CA GLU A 71 -4.07 14.56 23.26
C GLU A 71 -2.81 15.17 22.64
N ASP A 72 -2.96 16.26 21.88
CA ASP A 72 -1.82 17.00 21.33
C ASP A 72 -0.90 17.49 22.45
N ILE A 73 0.41 17.33 22.28
CA ILE A 73 1.40 17.88 23.21
C ILE A 73 1.78 19.30 22.72
N PRO A 74 1.42 20.37 23.45
CA PRO A 74 1.73 21.72 23.02
C PRO A 74 3.22 22.05 23.23
N GLY A 75 3.76 22.94 22.41
CA GLY A 75 5.11 23.49 22.60
C GLY A 75 6.25 22.56 22.18
N THR A 76 5.96 21.57 21.33
CA THR A 76 6.96 20.67 20.75
C THR A 76 7.91 21.38 19.78
N PRO A 77 9.11 20.84 19.51
CA PRO A 77 10.00 21.39 18.49
C PRO A 77 9.36 21.41 17.10
N GLU A 78 9.62 22.46 16.32
CA GLU A 78 9.22 22.56 14.92
C GLU A 78 10.33 22.05 13.99
N PHE A 79 10.00 21.11 13.11
CA PHE A 79 10.87 20.48 12.12
C PHE A 79 10.05 19.99 10.91
N SER A 80 10.72 19.65 9.81
CA SER A 80 10.05 19.23 8.56
C SER A 80 9.83 17.72 8.45
N TYR A 81 10.64 16.90 9.13
CA TYR A 81 10.52 15.44 9.12
C TYR A 81 11.13 14.83 10.39
N LEU A 82 10.41 13.92 11.05
CA LEU A 82 10.97 13.17 12.18
C LEU A 82 11.86 12.03 11.66
N GLN A 83 13.12 11.98 12.09
CA GLN A 83 13.97 10.82 11.84
C GLN A 83 13.75 9.73 12.89
N SER A 84 13.84 10.08 14.19
CA SER A 84 13.57 9.14 15.27
C SER A 84 13.15 9.84 16.57
N ILE A 85 12.44 9.08 17.40
CA ILE A 85 12.22 9.39 18.82
C ILE A 85 12.57 8.15 19.63
N CYS A 86 13.46 8.30 20.61
CA CYS A 86 13.96 7.20 21.42
C CYS A 86 14.00 7.60 22.89
N ALA A 87 13.63 6.69 23.80
CA ALA A 87 13.85 6.89 25.22
C ALA A 87 15.31 6.60 25.58
N PHE A 88 15.89 7.40 26.48
CA PHE A 88 17.16 7.06 27.11
C PHE A 88 16.97 5.84 28.01
N PRO A 89 17.78 4.77 27.90
CA PRO A 89 17.59 3.60 28.74
C PRO A 89 17.88 3.85 30.24
N SER A 90 18.70 4.87 30.55
CA SER A 90 19.22 5.17 31.89
C SER A 90 18.58 6.39 32.55
N SER A 91 17.72 7.13 31.85
CA SER A 91 17.04 8.33 32.35
C SER A 91 15.60 8.44 31.82
N ASP A 92 14.78 9.27 32.45
CA ASP A 92 13.38 9.52 32.00
C ASP A 92 13.35 10.63 30.94
N LYS A 93 14.26 10.55 29.96
CA LYS A 93 14.40 11.53 28.88
C LYS A 93 14.25 10.86 27.53
N LEU A 94 14.00 11.68 26.53
CA LEU A 94 13.80 11.32 25.13
C LEU A 94 14.84 12.04 24.28
N LEU A 95 15.41 11.33 23.30
CA LEU A 95 16.14 11.91 22.19
C LEU A 95 15.20 11.97 20.98
N ILE A 96 15.11 13.14 20.36
CA ILE A 96 14.41 13.37 19.11
C ILE A 96 15.44 13.79 18.08
N THR A 97 15.52 13.10 16.95
CA THR A 97 16.28 13.54 15.78
C THR A 97 15.32 13.85 14.64
N ALA A 98 15.56 14.96 13.96
CA ALA A 98 14.66 15.45 12.92
C ALA A 98 15.43 16.23 11.86
N TYR A 99 14.81 16.44 10.70
CA TYR A 99 15.31 17.39 9.70
C TYR A 99 14.64 18.75 9.86
N LYS A 100 15.44 19.81 9.81
CA LYS A 100 15.00 21.20 9.81
C LYS A 100 15.89 22.03 8.90
N ASP A 101 15.28 22.77 7.97
CA ASP A 101 15.97 23.69 7.05
C ASP A 101 17.20 23.06 6.36
N ASP A 102 17.04 21.88 5.77
CA ASP A 102 18.09 21.10 5.08
C ASP A 102 19.25 20.60 6.00
N SER A 103 19.04 20.55 7.31
CA SER A 103 20.01 20.03 8.29
C SER A 103 19.38 19.07 9.30
N THR A 104 20.17 18.14 9.83
CA THR A 104 19.74 17.31 10.95
C THR A 104 19.84 18.10 12.25
N VAL A 105 18.78 18.07 13.06
CA VAL A 105 18.70 18.65 14.40
C VAL A 105 18.41 17.56 15.43
N MET A 106 18.83 17.78 16.67
CA MET A 106 18.52 16.89 17.78
C MET A 106 18.05 17.65 19.01
N TYR A 107 17.06 17.08 19.69
CA TYR A 107 16.49 17.60 20.92
C TYR A 107 16.52 16.53 22.01
N VAL A 108 16.88 16.93 23.22
CA VAL A 108 16.69 16.12 24.43
C VAL A 108 15.55 16.74 25.23
N THR A 109 14.59 15.92 25.65
CA THR A 109 13.45 16.40 26.43
C THR A 109 12.91 15.37 27.42
N ASP A 110 12.06 15.79 28.34
CA ASP A 110 11.27 14.91 29.19
C ASP A 110 9.98 14.45 28.47
N PRO A 111 9.33 13.35 28.89
CA PRO A 111 8.04 12.90 28.34
C PRO A 111 6.92 13.94 28.38
N ALA A 112 7.06 14.99 29.20
CA ALA A 112 6.12 16.12 29.23
C ALA A 112 6.41 17.23 28.24
N PHE A 113 7.52 17.18 27.50
CA PHE A 113 7.99 18.25 26.61
C PHE A 113 8.07 19.60 27.35
N SER A 114 8.36 19.56 28.65
CA SER A 114 8.43 20.72 29.52
C SER A 114 9.86 21.29 29.64
N ASP A 115 10.85 20.46 29.36
CA ASP A 115 12.27 20.82 29.33
C ASP A 115 12.88 20.37 27.99
N ILE A 116 12.67 21.17 26.93
CA ILE A 116 13.21 20.89 25.60
C ILE A 116 14.56 21.59 25.46
N LYS A 117 15.60 20.80 25.19
CA LYS A 117 16.95 21.30 24.93
C LYS A 117 17.41 20.87 23.54
N GLU A 118 17.66 21.84 22.66
CA GLU A 118 18.34 21.60 21.39
C GLU A 118 19.82 21.30 21.65
N ILE A 119 20.31 20.20 21.10
CA ILE A 119 21.71 19.79 21.19
C ILE A 119 22.39 20.12 19.85
N SER A 120 23.41 20.98 19.88
CA SER A 120 24.16 21.33 18.69
C SER A 120 25.29 20.33 18.46
N TYR A 121 25.31 19.70 17.28
CA TYR A 121 26.43 18.90 16.81
C TYR A 121 26.75 19.27 15.36
N LYS A 122 28.05 19.45 15.08
CA LYS A 122 28.54 19.76 13.74
C LYS A 122 29.63 18.73 13.40
N ALA A 123 29.38 17.92 12.38
CA ALA A 123 30.26 16.82 12.02
C ALA A 123 31.66 17.27 11.58
N ASP A 124 31.78 18.45 10.96
CA ASP A 124 33.07 19.02 10.56
C ASP A 124 32.97 20.54 10.37
N ASP A 125 34.09 21.25 10.47
CA ASP A 125 34.15 22.71 10.41
C ASP A 125 34.47 23.29 9.03
N ALA A 126 34.84 22.45 8.06
CA ALA A 126 35.15 22.87 6.70
C ALA A 126 33.94 23.53 5.98
N GLU A 127 34.23 24.50 5.10
CA GLU A 127 33.19 25.32 4.45
C GLU A 127 32.45 24.59 3.32
N ASN A 128 33.15 23.75 2.54
CA ASN A 128 32.59 23.07 1.36
C ASN A 128 32.38 21.58 1.63
N ILE A 129 31.55 21.27 2.61
CA ILE A 129 31.19 19.90 2.96
C ILE A 129 29.69 19.68 2.84
N GLN A 130 29.31 18.43 2.61
CA GLN A 130 27.98 17.92 2.92
C GLN A 130 28.13 16.85 3.98
N ALA A 131 27.32 16.92 5.03
CA ALA A 131 27.32 15.92 6.08
C ALA A 131 25.90 15.58 6.49
N TYR A 132 25.65 14.29 6.67
CA TYR A 132 24.47 13.79 7.35
C TYR A 132 24.93 12.87 8.48
N TRP A 133 24.15 12.82 9.55
CA TRP A 133 24.47 12.00 10.70
C TRP A 133 23.21 11.43 11.33
N ASN A 134 23.39 10.27 11.96
CA ASN A 134 22.37 9.60 12.75
C ASN A 134 22.80 9.61 14.21
N ALA A 135 21.86 9.77 15.14
CA ALA A 135 22.13 9.77 16.56
C ALA A 135 21.19 8.84 17.32
N VAL A 136 21.75 8.08 18.27
CA VAL A 136 21.02 7.09 19.07
C VAL A 136 21.52 7.13 20.52
N PRO A 137 20.63 7.11 21.54
CA PRO A 137 21.06 7.03 22.93
C PRO A 137 21.54 5.62 23.28
N GLY A 138 22.67 5.51 23.97
CA GLY A 138 23.19 4.25 24.52
C GLY A 138 22.72 3.97 25.96
N HIS A 139 22.89 2.73 26.40
CA HIS A 139 22.57 2.29 27.77
C HIS A 139 23.38 2.98 28.86
N ASP A 140 24.55 3.52 28.49
CA ASP A 140 25.41 4.33 29.35
C ASP A 140 24.89 5.76 29.56
N GLY A 141 23.80 6.16 28.88
CA GLY A 141 23.22 7.51 28.91
C GLY A 141 23.90 8.50 27.97
N ASN A 142 24.84 8.05 27.14
CA ASN A 142 25.49 8.90 26.15
C ASN A 142 24.76 8.85 24.81
N ILE A 143 24.93 9.89 24.00
CA ILE A 143 24.42 9.98 22.63
C ILE A 143 25.55 9.60 21.69
N TYR A 144 25.32 8.59 20.86
CA TYR A 144 26.28 8.14 19.85
C TYR A 144 25.86 8.70 18.50
N ILE A 145 26.81 9.28 17.78
CA ILE A 145 26.57 9.91 16.49
C ILE A 145 27.54 9.33 15.48
N VAL A 146 27.01 8.83 14.35
CA VAL A 146 27.83 8.52 13.18
C VAL A 146 27.54 9.52 12.08
N SER A 147 28.60 10.13 11.56
CA SER A 147 28.54 11.13 10.50
C SER A 147 29.13 10.57 9.22
N ASN A 148 28.41 10.73 8.11
CA ASN A 148 28.93 10.55 6.75
C ASN A 148 29.22 11.94 6.18
N ILE A 149 30.47 12.18 5.79
CA ILE A 149 30.97 13.49 5.37
C ILE A 149 31.53 13.39 3.96
N THR A 150 31.03 14.24 3.07
CA THR A 150 31.52 14.44 1.72
C THR A 150 32.21 15.79 1.67
N ASP A 151 33.53 15.78 1.46
CA ASP A 151 34.38 16.96 1.46
C ASP A 151 34.78 17.32 0.03
N PHE A 152 34.31 18.49 -0.43
CA PHE A 152 34.56 19.00 -1.77
C PHE A 152 35.82 19.88 -1.84
N GLY A 153 36.56 20.02 -0.74
CA GLY A 153 37.79 20.80 -0.65
C GLY A 153 37.58 22.28 -0.98
N ASP A 154 38.30 22.78 -1.98
CA ASP A 154 38.21 24.19 -2.42
C ASP A 154 37.04 24.44 -3.41
N LYS A 155 36.29 23.40 -3.79
CA LYS A 155 35.20 23.54 -4.76
C LYS A 155 33.97 24.13 -4.11
N LYS A 156 33.44 25.18 -4.73
CA LYS A 156 32.21 25.83 -4.27
C LYS A 156 31.01 24.96 -4.63
N LEU A 157 30.23 24.59 -3.62
CA LEU A 157 28.95 23.91 -3.82
C LEU A 157 27.97 24.81 -4.59
N PRO A 158 27.18 24.26 -5.53
CA PRO A 158 26.14 25.01 -6.20
C PRO A 158 25.08 25.48 -5.21
N ASP A 159 24.57 26.70 -5.40
CA ASP A 159 23.43 27.19 -4.62
C ASP A 159 22.15 26.68 -5.28
N LEU A 160 21.64 25.56 -4.77
CA LEU A 160 20.43 24.93 -5.28
C LEU A 160 19.16 25.76 -5.00
N SER A 161 19.26 26.81 -4.18
CA SER A 161 18.15 27.73 -3.93
C SER A 161 18.14 28.91 -4.91
N ASP A 162 19.19 29.09 -5.72
CA ASP A 162 19.24 30.12 -6.74
C ASP A 162 18.29 29.77 -7.89
N PRO A 163 17.22 30.55 -8.14
CA PRO A 163 16.27 30.28 -9.21
C PRO A 163 16.87 30.38 -10.62
N ASP A 164 18.07 30.98 -10.74
CA ASP A 164 18.82 31.07 -12.00
C ASP A 164 19.84 29.92 -12.16
N PHE A 165 19.93 28.98 -11.21
CA PHE A 165 20.82 27.84 -11.30
C PHE A 165 20.33 26.81 -12.34
N ASP A 166 21.13 26.64 -13.39
CA ASP A 166 20.91 25.64 -14.43
C ASP A 166 21.47 24.29 -13.98
N GLY A 167 20.67 23.58 -13.17
CA GLY A 167 21.03 22.26 -12.65
C GLY A 167 21.14 21.17 -13.70
N GLU A 168 20.53 21.31 -14.88
CA GLU A 168 20.60 20.32 -15.97
C GLU A 168 21.96 20.36 -16.68
N ASN A 169 22.55 21.54 -16.84
CA ASN A 169 23.84 21.72 -17.50
C ASN A 169 25.01 21.86 -16.52
N PHE A 170 24.79 21.68 -15.22
CA PHE A 170 25.85 21.72 -14.22
C PHE A 170 26.74 20.47 -14.30
N ASP A 171 28.06 20.67 -14.31
CA ASP A 171 29.05 19.60 -14.41
C ASP A 171 29.25 18.91 -13.05
N TYR A 172 28.35 17.99 -12.72
CA TYR A 172 28.45 17.20 -11.49
C TYR A 172 29.66 16.28 -11.50
N GLU A 173 30.07 15.73 -12.65
CA GLU A 173 31.26 14.88 -12.74
C GLU A 173 32.50 15.63 -12.26
N GLU A 174 32.70 16.86 -12.72
CA GLU A 174 33.82 17.68 -12.25
C GLU A 174 33.66 18.13 -10.80
N LEU A 175 32.43 18.29 -10.27
CA LEU A 175 32.21 18.55 -8.84
C LEU A 175 32.67 17.37 -7.98
N TYR A 176 32.27 16.13 -8.32
CA TYR A 176 32.57 14.92 -7.54
C TYR A 176 33.97 14.35 -7.74
N LYS A 177 34.68 14.78 -8.77
CA LYS A 177 36.08 14.41 -8.99
C LYS A 177 36.97 14.77 -7.80
N ASP A 178 37.86 13.91 -7.34
CA ASP A 178 38.74 14.19 -6.18
C ASP A 178 38.01 14.54 -4.85
N VAL A 179 36.71 14.25 -4.72
CA VAL A 179 35.98 14.39 -3.45
C VAL A 179 36.50 13.40 -2.42
N VAL A 180 36.63 13.86 -1.17
CA VAL A 180 37.09 13.03 -0.06
C VAL A 180 35.91 12.63 0.81
N TYR A 181 35.72 11.34 1.01
CA TYR A 181 34.68 10.81 1.87
C TYR A 181 35.25 10.40 3.22
N ARG A 182 34.73 11.00 4.30
CA ARG A 182 35.14 10.75 5.68
C ARG A 182 33.96 10.30 6.51
N LYS A 183 34.23 9.49 7.52
CA LYS A 183 33.21 9.05 8.48
C LYS A 183 33.70 9.32 9.89
N LYS A 184 32.80 9.66 10.80
CA LYS A 184 33.15 9.91 12.20
C LYS A 184 32.19 9.22 13.15
N LEU A 185 32.74 8.71 14.24
CA LEU A 185 31.99 8.28 15.43
C LEU A 185 32.24 9.30 16.53
N ALA A 186 31.18 9.97 16.97
CA ALA A 186 31.19 10.86 18.12
C ALA A 186 30.33 10.27 19.25
N VAL A 187 30.76 10.49 20.49
CA VAL A 187 30.01 10.17 21.70
C VAL A 187 29.86 11.47 22.48
N LEU A 188 28.62 11.85 22.75
CA LEU A 188 28.26 13.03 23.51
C LEU A 188 27.62 12.61 24.82
N SER A 189 27.74 13.42 25.86
CA SER A 189 26.91 13.28 27.05
C SER A 189 25.44 13.57 26.72
N GLU A 190 24.53 13.16 27.60
CA GLU A 190 23.10 13.52 27.52
C GLU A 190 22.88 15.05 27.39
N ASP A 191 23.80 15.85 27.90
CA ASP A 191 23.77 17.32 27.83
C ASP A 191 24.38 17.92 26.56
N GLY A 192 24.90 17.08 25.65
CA GLY A 192 25.50 17.50 24.39
C GLY A 192 26.99 17.83 24.45
N GLU A 193 27.68 17.53 25.55
CA GLU A 193 29.13 17.72 25.63
C GLU A 193 29.85 16.57 24.90
N ILE A 194 30.73 16.88 23.96
CA ILE A 194 31.52 15.88 23.23
C ILE A 194 32.48 15.18 24.21
N ILE A 195 32.30 13.87 24.39
CA ILE A 195 33.15 12.98 25.19
C ILE A 195 34.31 12.45 24.33
N SER A 196 34.01 12.01 23.11
CA SER A 196 34.98 11.54 22.14
C SER A 196 34.50 11.77 20.72
N GLU A 197 35.44 11.92 19.79
CA GLU A 197 35.18 12.01 18.36
C GLU A 197 36.36 11.38 17.63
N ASN A 198 36.11 10.33 16.84
CA ASN A 198 37.13 9.59 16.12
C ASN A 198 36.72 9.38 14.66
N GLU A 199 37.69 9.43 13.75
CA GLU A 199 37.48 9.12 12.34
C GLU A 199 37.36 7.60 12.14
N ILE A 200 36.35 7.18 11.38
CA ILE A 200 36.12 5.76 11.08
C ILE A 200 36.98 5.36 9.89
N THR A 201 37.80 4.32 10.06
CA THR A 201 38.77 3.85 9.05
C THR A 201 38.62 2.35 8.79
N GLY A 202 39.00 1.88 7.59
CA GLY A 202 38.95 0.45 7.25
C GLY A 202 37.68 0.01 6.52
N LEU A 203 36.88 0.95 6.03
CA LEU A 203 35.65 0.68 5.27
C LEU A 203 35.88 0.55 3.76
N GLU A 204 37.10 0.81 3.27
CA GLU A 204 37.38 0.90 1.84
C GLU A 204 37.14 -0.42 1.10
N LYS A 205 37.30 -1.56 1.80
CA LYS A 205 37.04 -2.91 1.27
C LYS A 205 35.55 -3.24 1.13
N TYR A 206 34.66 -2.41 1.66
CA TYR A 206 33.21 -2.57 1.59
C TYR A 206 32.55 -1.56 0.65
N ALA A 207 33.34 -0.76 -0.08
CA ALA A 207 32.81 0.17 -1.08
C ALA A 207 32.22 -0.60 -2.27
N TYR A 208 31.22 0.00 -2.93
CA TYR A 208 30.63 -0.57 -4.15
C TYR A 208 31.62 -0.52 -5.32
N ASP A 209 32.34 0.60 -5.46
CA ASP A 209 33.47 0.78 -6.36
C ASP A 209 34.37 1.92 -5.90
N ASP A 210 35.43 2.21 -6.66
CA ASP A 210 36.41 3.28 -6.36
C ASP A 210 35.78 4.69 -6.24
N ASN A 211 34.58 4.90 -6.79
CA ASN A 211 33.86 6.18 -6.80
C ASN A 211 32.64 6.20 -5.84
N SER A 212 32.26 5.04 -5.30
CA SER A 212 31.05 4.84 -4.47
C SER A 212 31.44 4.23 -3.13
N PRO A 213 31.86 5.05 -2.14
CA PRO A 213 32.36 4.56 -0.87
C PRO A 213 31.24 3.93 -0.04
N ALA A 214 31.59 2.97 0.81
CA ALA A 214 30.66 2.42 1.80
C ALA A 214 30.03 3.54 2.63
N SER A 215 28.73 3.43 2.89
CA SER A 215 27.97 4.37 3.73
C SER A 215 27.56 3.69 5.03
N ILE A 216 27.48 4.45 6.12
CA ILE A 216 26.95 3.94 7.39
C ILE A 216 25.51 4.42 7.54
N GLY A 217 24.58 3.47 7.64
CA GLY A 217 23.18 3.70 7.91
C GLY A 217 22.88 3.72 9.40
N ASN A 218 22.08 2.74 9.85
CA ASN A 218 21.65 2.62 11.25
C ASN A 218 22.83 2.23 12.16
N ILE A 219 22.82 2.75 13.39
CA ILE A 219 23.83 2.44 14.41
C ILE A 219 23.19 1.99 15.71
N PHE A 220 23.87 1.12 16.43
CA PHE A 220 23.41 0.55 17.69
C PHE A 220 24.51 0.68 18.74
N PRO A 221 24.35 1.60 19.70
CA PRO A 221 25.27 1.76 20.82
C PRO A 221 25.48 0.50 21.65
N CYS A 222 26.74 0.20 21.91
CA CYS A 222 27.20 -0.92 22.72
C CYS A 222 27.38 -0.56 24.21
N GLY A 223 27.47 0.73 24.54
CA GLY A 223 27.63 1.24 25.91
C GLY A 223 29.08 1.30 26.41
N ASP A 224 30.07 0.98 25.57
CA ASP A 224 31.50 1.07 25.88
C ASP A 224 32.26 2.03 24.94
N GLY A 225 31.52 2.86 24.19
CA GLY A 225 32.05 3.73 23.15
C GLY A 225 32.01 3.12 21.75
N SER A 226 31.82 1.80 21.61
CA SER A 226 31.62 1.15 20.31
C SER A 226 30.16 1.20 19.84
N VAL A 227 29.95 0.96 18.55
CA VAL A 227 28.62 0.77 17.94
C VAL A 227 28.63 -0.44 17.01
N ILE A 228 27.49 -1.11 16.88
CA ILE A 228 27.22 -1.94 15.71
C ILE A 228 26.67 -1.01 14.63
N ALA A 229 27.27 -1.00 13.45
CA ALA A 229 26.91 -0.15 12.34
C ALA A 229 26.43 -1.01 11.17
N ASN A 230 25.26 -0.67 10.63
CA ASN A 230 24.84 -1.12 9.33
C ASN A 230 25.63 -0.36 8.26
N VAL A 231 26.31 -1.10 7.39
CA VAL A 231 27.17 -0.56 6.33
C VAL A 231 26.66 -1.03 4.98
N SER A 232 26.30 -0.08 4.14
CA SER A 232 25.82 -0.31 2.79
C SER A 232 26.94 -0.08 1.78
N GLY A 233 27.17 -1.09 0.94
CA GLY A 233 28.27 -1.15 -0.03
C GLY A 233 27.91 -2.00 -1.25
N GLU A 234 28.78 -2.92 -1.65
CA GLU A 234 28.44 -4.01 -2.58
C GLU A 234 27.37 -4.95 -1.97
N GLU A 235 27.44 -5.17 -0.67
CA GLU A 235 26.47 -5.91 0.14
C GLU A 235 26.04 -5.08 1.35
N GLU A 236 24.92 -5.45 1.96
CA GLU A 236 24.42 -4.87 3.20
C GLU A 236 24.95 -5.69 4.39
N ILE A 237 25.81 -5.11 5.21
CA ILE A 237 26.51 -5.83 6.30
C ILE A 237 26.41 -5.09 7.64
N TYR A 238 26.67 -5.81 8.73
CA TYR A 238 26.71 -5.24 10.09
C TYR A 238 28.11 -5.42 10.67
N LEU A 239 28.73 -4.32 11.08
CA LEU A 239 30.10 -4.29 11.59
C LEU A 239 30.15 -3.66 12.96
N ILE A 240 31.06 -4.14 13.82
CA ILE A 240 31.43 -3.40 15.02
C ILE A 240 32.34 -2.24 14.60
N ILE A 241 32.01 -1.01 14.96
CA ILE A 241 32.91 0.13 14.93
C ILE A 241 33.37 0.39 16.36
N ASN A 242 34.65 0.16 16.62
CA ASN A 242 35.24 0.33 17.94
C ASN A 242 35.22 1.82 18.35
N ALA A 243 35.33 2.07 19.65
CA ALA A 243 35.33 3.43 20.21
C ALA A 243 36.42 4.34 19.62
N ASP A 244 37.53 3.77 19.11
CA ASP A 244 38.62 4.49 18.47
C ASP A 244 38.43 4.73 16.96
N GLY A 245 37.29 4.33 16.39
CA GLY A 245 36.95 4.45 14.97
C GLY A 245 37.46 3.31 14.09
N THR A 246 38.13 2.30 14.64
CA THR A 246 38.55 1.14 13.83
C THR A 246 37.41 0.17 13.59
N VAL A 247 37.33 -0.39 12.38
CA VAL A 247 36.41 -1.49 12.05
C VAL A 247 36.85 -2.78 12.76
N GLY A 248 35.92 -3.37 13.52
CA GLY A 248 36.04 -4.63 14.25
C GLY A 248 35.45 -5.81 13.49
N ASP A 249 34.85 -6.75 14.24
CA ASP A 249 34.29 -7.98 13.68
C ASP A 249 32.99 -7.70 12.90
N GLU A 250 32.77 -8.52 11.88
CA GLU A 250 31.54 -8.59 11.10
C GLU A 250 30.53 -9.52 11.77
N LEU A 251 29.26 -9.11 11.81
CA LEU A 251 28.17 -9.90 12.35
C LEU A 251 27.54 -10.72 11.23
N ASP A 252 27.51 -12.05 11.42
CA ASP A 252 26.76 -12.96 10.57
C ASP A 252 25.26 -12.82 10.85
N MET A 253 24.61 -11.95 10.08
CA MET A 253 23.18 -11.67 10.18
C MET A 253 22.34 -12.64 9.34
N GLY A 254 22.97 -13.43 8.47
CA GLY A 254 22.33 -14.07 7.31
C GLY A 254 22.27 -13.16 6.09
N ASP A 255 22.09 -13.75 4.91
CA ASP A 255 22.14 -13.06 3.61
C ASP A 255 21.13 -11.89 3.53
N ASN A 256 21.60 -10.71 3.10
CA ASN A 256 20.80 -9.50 2.84
C ASN A 256 19.82 -9.08 3.95
N THR A 257 20.20 -9.27 5.22
CA THR A 257 19.37 -8.85 6.35
C THR A 257 19.31 -7.32 6.45
N TRP A 258 18.12 -6.74 6.28
CA TRP A 258 17.89 -5.31 6.48
C TRP A 258 16.79 -5.07 7.53
N PHE A 259 17.05 -4.13 8.45
CA PHE A 259 16.07 -3.76 9.46
C PHE A 259 15.17 -2.61 9.01
N SER A 260 13.89 -2.92 8.87
CA SER A 260 12.83 -1.96 8.58
C SER A 260 12.52 -1.03 9.75
N ALA A 261 12.69 -1.53 10.97
CA ALA A 261 12.57 -0.77 12.20
C ALA A 261 13.44 -1.40 13.28
N THR A 262 13.96 -0.58 14.19
CA THR A 262 14.89 -1.03 15.22
C THR A 262 14.63 -0.37 16.56
N GLY A 263 15.03 -1.05 17.62
CA GLY A 263 14.90 -0.56 18.98
C GLY A 263 15.65 -1.45 19.96
N TYR A 264 15.35 -1.27 21.24
CA TYR A 264 15.85 -2.10 22.32
C TYR A 264 14.71 -2.91 22.94
N ASP A 265 14.98 -4.15 23.34
CA ASP A 265 14.06 -4.89 24.19
C ASP A 265 14.18 -4.48 25.67
N SER A 266 13.30 -5.02 26.51
CA SER A 266 13.26 -4.78 27.95
C SER A 266 14.59 -5.09 28.65
N ASP A 267 15.36 -6.05 28.12
CA ASP A 267 16.66 -6.50 28.62
C ASP A 267 17.84 -5.66 28.08
N GLY A 268 17.57 -4.75 27.15
CA GLY A 268 18.56 -3.88 26.53
C GLY A 268 19.29 -4.48 25.33
N ASN A 269 18.85 -5.63 24.83
CA ASN A 269 19.35 -6.16 23.57
C ASN A 269 18.79 -5.34 22.41
N ILE A 270 19.51 -5.29 21.30
CA ILE A 270 19.04 -4.65 20.08
C ILE A 270 18.03 -5.61 19.42
N ILE A 271 16.94 -5.07 18.93
CA ILE A 271 15.94 -5.81 18.17
C ILE A 271 15.65 -5.08 16.87
N GLY A 272 15.43 -5.84 15.81
CA GLY A 272 15.10 -5.30 14.49
C GLY A 272 14.08 -6.14 13.76
N LEU A 273 13.13 -5.47 13.10
CA LEU A 273 12.16 -6.08 12.20
C LEU A 273 12.82 -6.33 10.83
N THR A 274 12.90 -7.59 10.43
CA THR A 274 13.46 -8.04 9.14
C THR A 274 12.52 -9.05 8.47
N TRP A 275 12.85 -9.47 7.26
CA TRP A 275 12.17 -10.53 6.53
C TRP A 275 12.96 -11.84 6.65
N GLY A 276 12.27 -12.92 7.03
CA GLY A 276 12.74 -14.30 6.91
C GLY A 276 12.00 -15.04 5.79
N GLU A 277 12.24 -16.35 5.65
CA GLU A 277 11.67 -17.17 4.57
C GLU A 277 10.12 -17.17 4.54
N GLU A 278 9.48 -17.11 5.70
CA GLU A 278 8.02 -17.18 5.85
C GLU A 278 7.38 -15.81 6.20
N GLY A 279 8.08 -14.70 5.96
CA GLY A 279 7.58 -13.35 6.22
C GLY A 279 8.35 -12.59 7.30
N GLN A 280 7.72 -11.58 7.91
CA GLN A 280 8.41 -10.70 8.86
C GLN A 280 8.71 -11.38 10.20
N VAL A 281 9.93 -11.18 10.68
CA VAL A 281 10.45 -11.71 11.94
C VAL A 281 11.21 -10.62 12.70
N VAL A 282 11.38 -10.82 14.01
CA VAL A 282 12.24 -9.97 14.84
C VAL A 282 13.55 -10.70 15.12
N LYS A 283 14.66 -10.13 14.64
CA LYS A 283 16.01 -10.60 14.99
C LYS A 283 16.52 -9.82 16.19
N THR A 284 17.22 -10.50 17.09
CA THR A 284 17.80 -9.88 18.29
C THR A 284 19.32 -9.90 18.18
N ILE A 285 20.01 -8.85 18.63
CA ILE A 285 21.46 -8.84 18.81
C ILE A 285 21.75 -8.59 20.28
N ASN A 286 22.47 -9.53 20.89
CA ASN A 286 22.89 -9.43 22.28
C ASN A 286 24.04 -8.42 22.39
N VAL A 287 23.83 -7.37 23.19
CA VAL A 287 24.81 -6.28 23.33
C VAL A 287 26.01 -6.70 24.20
N ALA A 288 25.90 -7.73 25.03
CA ALA A 288 26.99 -8.16 25.90
C ALA A 288 28.08 -8.96 25.17
N ASP A 289 27.73 -9.70 24.12
CA ASP A 289 28.67 -10.47 23.30
C ASP A 289 28.74 -10.06 21.82
N MET A 290 27.94 -9.04 21.43
CA MET A 290 27.87 -8.45 20.09
C MET A 290 27.47 -9.46 19.01
N LYS A 291 26.54 -10.36 19.32
CA LYS A 291 26.13 -11.42 18.39
C LYS A 291 24.62 -11.51 18.21
N PRO A 292 24.16 -11.87 17.00
CA PRO A 292 22.76 -12.20 16.79
C PRO A 292 22.32 -13.38 17.66
N SER A 293 21.07 -13.35 18.11
CA SER A 293 20.40 -14.52 18.67
C SER A 293 20.24 -15.57 17.58
N GLY A 294 20.49 -16.83 17.91
CA GLY A 294 20.40 -17.92 16.94
C GLY A 294 18.97 -18.26 16.47
N GLU A 295 17.93 -17.75 17.11
CA GLU A 295 16.53 -17.96 16.71
C GLU A 295 15.85 -16.61 16.46
N ASP A 296 15.23 -16.47 15.28
CA ASP A 296 14.40 -15.32 14.93
C ASP A 296 13.00 -15.47 15.54
N LEU A 297 12.46 -14.37 16.05
CA LEU A 297 11.15 -14.36 16.70
C LEU A 297 10.04 -14.10 15.67
N LYS A 298 9.21 -15.10 15.41
CA LYS A 298 7.99 -14.94 14.61
C LYS A 298 6.91 -14.24 15.43
N LEU A 299 6.29 -13.21 14.87
CA LEU A 299 5.15 -12.53 15.47
C LEU A 299 3.86 -13.19 14.95
N SER A 300 2.98 -13.59 15.87
CA SER A 300 1.67 -14.14 15.51
C SER A 300 0.57 -13.10 15.73
N GLY A 301 -0.39 -13.05 14.81
CA GLY A 301 -1.57 -12.18 14.93
C GLY A 301 -1.30 -10.68 14.84
N VAL A 302 -0.19 -10.28 14.20
CA VAL A 302 0.15 -8.87 13.96
C VAL A 302 0.27 -8.63 12.47
N GLU A 303 -0.59 -7.77 11.93
CA GLU A 303 -0.42 -7.23 10.59
C GLU A 303 0.55 -6.05 10.64
N LEU A 304 1.78 -6.33 10.24
CA LEU A 304 2.83 -5.35 10.09
C LEU A 304 2.79 -4.77 8.67
N ASN A 305 2.78 -3.44 8.53
CA ASN A 305 2.97 -2.76 7.23
C ASN A 305 4.38 -2.13 7.10
N GLY A 306 4.72 -1.59 5.93
CA GLY A 306 6.06 -1.06 5.63
C GLY A 306 6.51 0.21 6.37
N GLY A 307 5.80 0.69 7.40
CA GLY A 307 6.11 1.91 8.14
C GLY A 307 6.13 1.77 9.68
N ASN A 308 6.20 0.55 10.21
CA ASN A 308 6.00 0.30 11.64
C ASN A 308 7.19 0.76 12.50
N ALA A 309 6.88 1.36 13.64
CA ALA A 309 7.87 1.61 14.69
C ALA A 309 7.92 0.43 15.69
N ILE A 310 9.08 0.24 16.30
CA ILE A 310 9.30 -0.68 17.44
C ILE A 310 9.85 0.13 18.61
N ALA A 311 9.41 -0.19 19.82
CA ALA A 311 9.88 0.50 21.02
C ALA A 311 10.11 -0.47 22.17
N ARG A 312 10.91 -0.03 23.14
CA ARG A 312 11.17 -0.80 24.36
C ARG A 312 9.89 -1.09 25.12
N GLY A 313 9.77 -2.34 25.57
CA GLY A 313 8.62 -2.82 26.35
C GLY A 313 8.68 -2.34 27.80
N THR A 314 7.52 -2.25 28.42
CA THR A 314 7.35 -1.95 29.85
C THR A 314 6.51 -3.06 30.50
N GLY A 315 6.62 -3.22 31.83
CA GLY A 315 5.87 -4.25 32.56
C GLY A 315 6.18 -5.68 32.09
N ASP A 316 5.16 -6.40 31.64
CA ASP A 316 5.25 -7.81 31.19
C ASP A 316 5.67 -7.96 29.71
N TYR A 317 5.88 -6.85 28.99
CA TYR A 317 6.20 -6.86 27.56
C TYR A 317 7.70 -6.69 27.33
N ARG A 318 8.24 -7.52 26.45
CA ARG A 318 9.63 -7.47 25.99
C ARG A 318 9.85 -6.25 25.08
N PHE A 319 8.92 -5.99 24.16
CA PHE A 319 8.91 -4.80 23.32
C PHE A 319 7.49 -4.50 22.83
N TYR A 320 7.29 -3.30 22.30
CA TYR A 320 6.08 -2.90 21.62
C TYR A 320 6.33 -2.77 20.12
N VAL A 321 5.35 -3.09 19.31
CA VAL A 321 5.38 -2.94 17.85
C VAL A 321 4.09 -2.32 17.35
N SER A 322 4.20 -1.31 16.49
CA SER A 322 3.05 -0.73 15.80
C SER A 322 2.66 -1.61 14.62
N GLY A 323 1.38 -1.90 14.46
CA GLY A 323 0.79 -2.42 13.22
C GLY A 323 -0.16 -1.40 12.60
N SER A 324 -0.79 -1.78 11.48
CA SER A 324 -1.74 -0.93 10.74
C SER A 324 -2.97 -0.53 11.56
N THR A 325 -3.49 -1.45 12.37
CA THR A 325 -4.76 -1.30 13.11
C THR A 325 -4.59 -1.12 14.62
N ALA A 326 -3.44 -1.51 15.17
CA ALA A 326 -3.19 -1.48 16.60
C ALA A 326 -1.70 -1.37 16.99
N LEU A 327 -1.46 -0.96 18.23
CA LEU A 327 -0.20 -1.15 18.95
C LEU A 327 -0.23 -2.49 19.68
N TYR A 328 0.81 -3.30 19.53
CA TYR A 328 0.93 -4.61 20.18
C TYR A 328 2.09 -4.64 21.16
N GLY A 329 1.85 -5.21 22.34
CA GLY A 329 2.89 -5.61 23.28
C GLY A 329 3.29 -7.05 23.01
N VAL A 330 4.58 -7.30 22.85
CA VAL A 330 5.14 -8.62 22.55
C VAL A 330 5.82 -9.17 23.80
N LYS A 331 5.48 -10.40 24.18
CA LYS A 331 6.07 -11.09 25.33
C LYS A 331 7.34 -11.84 24.92
N ALA A 332 8.08 -12.35 25.91
CA ALA A 332 9.33 -13.06 25.67
C ALA A 332 9.20 -14.31 24.77
N ASP A 333 8.03 -14.95 24.75
CA ASP A 333 7.72 -16.11 23.91
C ASP A 333 7.20 -15.77 22.50
N GLY A 334 7.13 -14.47 22.15
CA GLY A 334 6.60 -14.00 20.87
C GLY A 334 5.09 -13.87 20.82
N SER A 335 4.37 -14.25 21.88
CA SER A 335 2.94 -13.99 21.96
C SER A 335 2.68 -12.49 22.02
N THR A 336 1.69 -12.06 21.24
CA THR A 336 1.34 -10.66 21.09
C THR A 336 0.03 -10.36 21.82
N GLN A 337 -0.09 -9.13 22.30
CA GLN A 337 -1.31 -8.63 22.92
C GLN A 337 -1.57 -7.22 22.42
N GLN A 338 -2.77 -6.99 21.91
CA GLN A 338 -3.22 -5.65 21.57
C GLN A 338 -3.20 -4.75 22.81
N ILE A 339 -2.64 -3.55 22.67
CA ILE A 339 -2.54 -2.54 23.74
C ILE A 339 -3.41 -1.35 23.40
N VAL A 340 -3.23 -0.81 22.20
CA VAL A 340 -4.00 0.32 21.66
C VAL A 340 -4.65 -0.15 20.37
N ASN A 341 -5.95 0.07 20.22
CA ASN A 341 -6.57 0.05 18.89
C ASN A 341 -6.54 1.48 18.35
N TRP A 342 -5.86 1.69 17.23
CA TRP A 342 -5.65 3.04 16.69
C TRP A 342 -6.98 3.72 16.37
N VAL A 343 -7.87 3.02 15.67
CA VAL A 343 -9.17 3.55 15.26
C VAL A 343 -10.09 3.79 16.47
N ASP A 344 -10.12 2.85 17.41
CA ASP A 344 -10.88 3.03 18.66
C ASP A 344 -10.31 4.16 19.52
N SER A 345 -9.08 4.63 19.25
CA SER A 345 -8.40 5.73 19.94
C SER A 345 -8.35 7.01 19.09
N ASP A 346 -9.17 7.10 18.04
CA ASP A 346 -9.27 8.25 17.13
C ASP A 346 -7.95 8.63 16.44
N MET A 347 -7.16 7.60 16.12
CA MET A 347 -5.88 7.67 15.41
C MET A 347 -5.83 6.73 14.20
N ASP A 348 -4.99 7.08 13.23
CA ASP A 348 -4.65 6.25 12.09
C ASP A 348 -3.27 5.62 12.30
N GLY A 349 -3.20 4.29 12.41
CA GLY A 349 -1.94 3.57 12.60
C GLY A 349 -0.95 3.76 11.45
N SER A 350 -1.45 4.01 10.22
CA SER A 350 -0.59 4.26 9.06
C SER A 350 0.10 5.63 9.10
N SER A 351 -0.39 6.53 9.95
CA SER A 351 0.19 7.85 10.19
C SER A 351 1.26 7.83 11.31
N VAL A 352 1.36 6.76 12.10
CA VAL A 352 2.37 6.64 13.17
C VAL A 352 3.77 6.50 12.57
N ARG A 353 4.72 7.37 12.96
CA ARG A 353 6.13 7.32 12.51
C ARG A 353 7.11 6.98 13.62
N GLY A 354 6.71 7.14 14.88
CA GLY A 354 7.53 6.82 16.03
C GLY A 354 6.74 6.90 17.32
N PHE A 355 7.12 6.11 18.32
CA PHE A 355 6.50 6.18 19.63
C PHE A 355 7.46 5.72 20.74
N VAL A 356 7.16 6.14 21.96
CA VAL A 356 7.82 5.67 23.18
C VAL A 356 6.76 5.34 24.24
N ALA A 357 7.04 4.32 25.05
CA ALA A 357 6.16 3.87 26.12
C ALA A 357 6.69 4.35 27.48
N ALA A 358 5.79 4.78 28.36
CA ALA A 358 6.10 5.10 29.75
C ALA A 358 5.70 3.95 30.69
N GLU A 359 6.31 3.90 31.88
CA GLU A 359 6.04 2.88 32.91
C GLU A 359 4.61 2.94 33.49
N ASP A 360 3.93 4.09 33.39
CA ASP A 360 2.54 4.25 33.83
C ASP A 360 1.51 3.78 32.79
N GLY A 361 1.97 3.26 31.65
CA GLY A 361 1.13 2.77 30.56
C GLY A 361 0.66 3.85 29.59
N THR A 362 1.19 5.07 29.70
CA THR A 362 1.02 6.12 28.68
C THR A 362 2.01 5.97 27.53
N PHE A 363 1.66 6.50 26.36
CA PHE A 363 2.53 6.53 25.19
C PHE A 363 2.68 7.95 24.66
N ILE A 364 3.85 8.25 24.10
CA ILE A 364 4.05 9.44 23.27
C ILE A 364 4.20 8.94 21.85
N VAL A 365 3.37 9.44 20.95
CA VAL A 365 3.32 9.03 19.55
C VAL A 365 3.55 10.26 18.69
N TYR A 366 4.42 10.15 17.70
CA TYR A 366 4.49 11.13 16.62
C TYR A 366 3.73 10.60 15.41
N SER A 367 2.78 11.40 14.93
CA SER A 367 1.93 11.06 13.80
C SER A 367 2.16 12.05 12.66
N GLU A 368 2.26 11.54 11.44
CA GLU A 368 2.26 12.30 10.18
C GLU A 368 1.05 11.88 9.35
N ASP A 369 0.00 12.69 9.41
CA ASP A 369 -1.19 12.54 8.57
C ASP A 369 -0.96 13.29 7.26
N TYR A 370 -0.56 12.54 6.24
CA TYR A 370 -0.34 13.07 4.89
C TYR A 370 -1.63 13.54 4.21
N ILE A 371 -2.79 13.03 4.61
CA ILE A 371 -4.08 13.40 4.00
C ILE A 371 -4.48 14.81 4.41
N ASN A 372 -4.30 15.14 5.69
CA ASN A 372 -4.62 16.47 6.23
C ASN A 372 -3.43 17.43 6.21
N ASN A 373 -2.24 16.95 5.83
CA ASN A 373 -0.99 17.68 5.94
C ASN A 373 -0.76 18.19 7.38
N THR A 374 -1.06 17.33 8.36
CA THR A 374 -0.89 17.62 9.79
C THR A 374 0.10 16.64 10.40
N ASN A 375 1.00 17.15 11.24
CA ASN A 375 1.94 16.32 11.99
C ASN A 375 2.09 16.86 13.43
N GLY A 376 2.52 15.99 14.33
CA GLY A 376 2.74 16.39 15.73
C GLY A 376 2.90 15.23 16.69
N PHE A 377 3.35 15.57 17.90
CA PHE A 377 3.39 14.63 19.02
C PHE A 377 2.06 14.64 19.78
N MET A 378 1.57 13.44 20.07
CA MET A 378 0.39 13.19 20.89
C MET A 378 0.75 12.34 22.08
N ARG A 379 0.10 12.60 23.22
CA ARG A 379 0.09 11.71 24.37
C ARG A 379 -1.14 10.82 24.30
N LEU A 380 -0.93 9.52 24.40
CA LEU A 380 -1.99 8.53 24.52
C LEU A 380 -2.08 8.08 25.97
N SER A 381 -3.24 8.31 26.58
CA SER A 381 -3.55 7.82 27.93
C SER A 381 -4.73 6.85 27.87
N LYS A 382 -4.69 5.78 28.67
CA LYS A 382 -5.79 4.81 28.68
C LYS A 382 -7.10 5.52 29.03
N SER A 383 -8.14 5.28 28.24
CA SER A 383 -9.46 5.88 28.47
C SER A 383 -10.01 5.45 29.84
N ASP A 384 -10.61 6.38 30.57
CA ASP A 384 -11.30 6.11 31.83
C ASP A 384 -12.69 5.47 31.63
N GLY A 385 -13.05 5.22 30.36
CA GLY A 385 -14.33 4.64 29.98
C GLY A 385 -15.50 5.64 30.01
N THR A 386 -15.27 6.95 30.19
CA THR A 386 -16.36 7.95 30.13
C THR A 386 -16.94 8.13 28.72
N GLU A 387 -16.19 7.75 27.68
CA GLU A 387 -16.68 7.57 26.29
C GLU A 387 -17.79 6.51 26.16
N ALA A 388 -17.98 5.63 27.17
CA ALA A 388 -18.97 4.54 27.16
C ALA A 388 -20.45 4.99 27.13
N SER A 389 -20.75 6.29 27.02
CA SER A 389 -22.11 6.78 26.80
C SER A 389 -22.53 6.84 25.33
N LYS A 390 -21.59 6.78 24.38
CA LYS A 390 -21.92 6.80 22.94
C LYS A 390 -22.46 5.43 22.50
N GLU A 391 -23.45 5.45 21.62
CA GLU A 391 -24.00 4.25 20.98
C GLU A 391 -23.05 3.78 19.86
N ILE A 392 -22.64 2.51 19.92
CA ILE A 392 -21.66 1.95 18.98
C ILE A 392 -22.34 1.52 17.69
N ILE A 393 -21.77 1.94 16.56
CA ILE A 393 -22.10 1.51 15.20
C ILE A 393 -20.90 0.72 14.69
N THR A 394 -21.09 -0.52 14.23
CA THR A 394 -19.98 -1.31 13.68
C THR A 394 -19.89 -1.21 12.16
N LEU A 395 -18.70 -0.87 11.65
CA LEU A 395 -18.35 -0.87 10.23
C LEU A 395 -17.38 -2.01 9.95
N ALA A 396 -17.78 -2.98 9.14
CA ALA A 396 -16.88 -4.03 8.66
C ALA A 396 -16.24 -3.66 7.32
N LEU A 397 -14.94 -3.94 7.17
CA LEU A 397 -14.15 -3.66 5.97
C LEU A 397 -12.95 -4.63 5.89
N TYR A 398 -12.16 -4.57 4.81
CA TYR A 398 -11.01 -5.46 4.59
C TYR A 398 -9.69 -4.69 4.61
N GLY A 399 -8.84 -4.97 5.59
CA GLY A 399 -7.59 -4.25 5.83
C GLY A 399 -7.80 -2.82 6.32
N SER A 400 -6.75 -2.01 6.40
CA SER A 400 -6.90 -0.58 6.73
C SER A 400 -7.10 0.26 5.45
N ASP A 401 -8.30 0.79 5.21
CA ASP A 401 -8.49 1.88 4.23
C ASP A 401 -8.26 3.23 4.92
N PRO A 402 -7.18 3.97 4.61
CA PRO A 402 -6.84 5.21 5.31
C PRO A 402 -7.92 6.30 5.10
N TYR A 403 -8.62 6.32 3.95
CA TYR A 403 -9.67 7.31 3.70
C TYR A 403 -10.90 7.04 4.57
N THR A 404 -11.34 5.79 4.64
CA THR A 404 -12.44 5.38 5.54
C THR A 404 -12.08 5.63 7.00
N THR A 405 -10.86 5.27 7.40
CA THR A 405 -10.37 5.44 8.78
C THR A 405 -10.35 6.90 9.20
N LYS A 406 -9.94 7.81 8.30
CA LYS A 406 -10.05 9.26 8.51
C LYS A 406 -11.50 9.70 8.71
N MET A 407 -12.40 9.30 7.81
CA MET A 407 -13.81 9.70 7.90
C MET A 407 -14.46 9.18 9.19
N VAL A 408 -14.09 7.97 9.64
CA VAL A 408 -14.52 7.42 10.93
C VAL A 408 -14.04 8.29 12.09
N THR A 409 -12.76 8.69 12.06
CA THR A 409 -12.17 9.56 13.08
C THR A 409 -12.88 10.91 13.15
N ASP A 410 -13.09 11.55 12.00
CA ASP A 410 -13.77 12.85 11.91
C ASP A 410 -15.23 12.74 12.40
N PHE A 411 -15.93 11.67 12.03
CA PHE A 411 -17.29 11.39 12.52
C PHE A 411 -17.31 11.21 14.04
N ASN A 412 -16.41 10.40 14.60
CA ASN A 412 -16.35 10.12 16.04
C ASN A 412 -16.07 11.37 16.88
N LYS A 413 -15.17 12.24 16.39
CA LYS A 413 -14.86 13.54 17.02
C LYS A 413 -16.02 14.52 16.97
N ALA A 414 -16.79 14.53 15.87
CA ALA A 414 -17.91 15.45 15.68
C ALA A 414 -19.24 14.96 16.28
N ASN A 415 -19.35 13.68 16.66
CA ASN A 415 -20.60 13.07 17.10
C ASN A 415 -20.62 12.76 18.60
N ASP A 416 -21.52 13.43 19.33
CA ASP A 416 -21.69 13.24 20.79
C ASP A 416 -22.58 12.02 21.14
N LYS A 417 -23.30 11.45 20.16
CA LYS A 417 -24.25 10.35 20.39
C LYS A 417 -23.73 9.01 19.92
N TYR A 418 -23.05 8.98 18.77
CA TYR A 418 -22.63 7.74 18.10
C TYR A 418 -21.12 7.66 18.01
N ARG A 419 -20.59 6.43 18.06
CA ARG A 419 -19.20 6.12 17.74
C ARG A 419 -19.16 4.96 16.75
N ILE A 420 -18.45 5.15 15.65
CA ILE A 420 -18.17 4.09 14.68
C ILE A 420 -16.95 3.32 15.14
N LYS A 421 -17.09 1.99 15.20
CA LYS A 421 -16.02 1.03 15.45
C LYS A 421 -15.77 0.20 14.20
N VAL A 422 -14.53 0.21 13.74
CA VAL A 422 -14.11 -0.58 12.58
C VAL A 422 -13.82 -2.02 13.02
N VAL A 423 -14.31 -2.98 12.23
CA VAL A 423 -14.02 -4.40 12.37
C VAL A 423 -13.33 -4.86 11.10
N ASP A 424 -12.04 -5.12 11.20
CA ASP A 424 -11.26 -5.62 10.08
C ASP A 424 -11.52 -7.12 9.87
N TYR A 425 -12.09 -7.45 8.72
CA TYR A 425 -12.33 -8.82 8.26
C TYR A 425 -11.16 -9.37 7.43
N GLY A 426 -10.18 -8.55 7.05
CA GLY A 426 -8.95 -8.96 6.37
C GLY A 426 -8.19 -10.06 7.13
N LYS A 427 -8.24 -10.01 8.47
CA LYS A 427 -7.66 -11.02 9.37
C LYS A 427 -8.17 -12.46 9.18
N TYR A 428 -9.28 -12.66 8.47
CA TYR A 428 -9.84 -13.97 8.17
C TYR A 428 -9.38 -14.54 6.83
N TYR A 429 -8.48 -13.84 6.14
CA TYR A 429 -7.78 -14.38 4.99
C TYR A 429 -6.91 -15.55 5.43
N GLU A 430 -7.20 -16.75 4.89
CA GLU A 430 -6.45 -17.96 5.15
C GLU A 430 -6.15 -18.68 3.83
N TYR A 431 -4.88 -18.89 3.52
CA TYR A 431 -4.40 -19.53 2.29
C TYR A 431 -3.51 -20.73 2.61
N ASP A 432 -3.74 -21.84 1.92
CA ASP A 432 -2.92 -23.05 1.93
C ASP A 432 -1.90 -22.96 0.80
N GLU A 433 -0.65 -22.61 1.12
CA GLU A 433 0.42 -22.49 0.14
C GLU A 433 0.80 -23.82 -0.52
N GLU A 434 0.74 -24.94 0.22
CA GLU A 434 1.13 -26.25 -0.31
C GLU A 434 0.15 -26.73 -1.39
N ASN A 435 -1.14 -26.44 -1.20
CA ASN A 435 -2.20 -26.84 -2.12
C ASN A 435 -2.68 -25.71 -3.03
N GLU A 436 -2.01 -24.54 -2.97
CA GLU A 436 -2.36 -23.31 -3.69
C GLU A 436 -3.85 -22.93 -3.58
N LYS A 437 -4.42 -23.09 -2.38
CA LYS A 437 -5.87 -23.03 -2.18
C LYS A 437 -6.27 -22.09 -1.05
N MET A 438 -7.23 -21.22 -1.33
CA MET A 438 -7.87 -20.42 -0.29
C MET A 438 -8.73 -21.29 0.65
N ILE A 439 -8.45 -21.23 1.95
CA ILE A 439 -9.19 -21.92 3.02
C ILE A 439 -10.38 -21.07 3.47
N ASN A 440 -10.15 -19.78 3.70
CA ASN A 440 -11.16 -18.82 4.10
C ASN A 440 -10.87 -17.45 3.47
N SER A 441 -11.93 -16.66 3.27
CA SER A 441 -11.82 -15.29 2.77
C SER A 441 -12.59 -14.32 3.66
N PRO A 442 -12.20 -13.03 3.70
CA PRO A 442 -12.94 -11.98 4.39
C PRO A 442 -14.42 -11.94 3.98
N ASP A 443 -14.71 -12.06 2.68
CA ASP A 443 -16.07 -12.12 2.12
C ASP A 443 -16.87 -13.31 2.69
N ASN A 444 -16.27 -14.50 2.70
CA ASN A 444 -16.93 -15.72 3.19
C ASN A 444 -17.22 -15.64 4.69
N GLN A 445 -16.27 -15.17 5.49
CA GLN A 445 -16.47 -15.02 6.92
C GLN A 445 -17.56 -13.97 7.24
N LEU A 446 -17.53 -12.81 6.57
CA LEU A 446 -18.55 -11.77 6.75
C LEU A 446 -19.94 -12.27 6.36
N LYS A 447 -20.05 -12.99 5.24
CA LYS A 447 -21.30 -13.64 4.80
C LYS A 447 -21.86 -14.58 5.87
N MET A 448 -21.01 -15.45 6.43
CA MET A 448 -21.40 -16.40 7.47
C MET A 448 -21.88 -15.68 8.74
N ASP A 449 -21.19 -14.62 9.16
CA ASP A 449 -21.57 -13.86 10.35
C ASP A 449 -22.90 -13.12 10.17
N ILE A 450 -23.14 -12.53 9.00
CA ILE A 450 -24.42 -11.90 8.65
C ILE A 450 -25.56 -12.93 8.74
N VAL A 451 -25.38 -14.11 8.13
CA VAL A 451 -26.39 -15.18 8.15
C VAL A 451 -26.59 -15.75 9.57
N ALA A 452 -25.54 -15.77 10.40
CA ALA A 452 -25.60 -16.20 11.79
C ALA A 452 -26.23 -15.18 12.75
N GLY A 453 -26.65 -14.00 12.26
CA GLY A 453 -27.25 -12.93 13.08
C GLY A 453 -26.23 -12.08 13.82
N LYS A 454 -24.95 -12.17 13.46
CA LYS A 454 -23.83 -11.38 14.01
C LYS A 454 -23.42 -10.26 13.05
N ALA A 455 -24.39 -9.74 12.31
CA ALA A 455 -24.14 -8.73 11.30
C ALA A 455 -23.61 -7.42 11.93
N PRO A 456 -22.64 -6.75 11.28
CA PRO A 456 -22.30 -5.38 11.62
C PRO A 456 -23.47 -4.43 11.29
N ASP A 457 -23.35 -3.16 11.64
CA ASP A 457 -24.35 -2.14 11.26
C ASP A 457 -24.19 -1.70 9.80
N MET A 458 -22.93 -1.65 9.34
CA MET A 458 -22.53 -1.22 8.00
C MET A 458 -21.33 -2.02 7.50
N VAL A 459 -21.18 -2.11 6.17
CA VAL A 459 -20.05 -2.78 5.50
C VAL A 459 -19.49 -1.89 4.40
N GLN A 460 -18.19 -1.97 4.17
CA GLN A 460 -17.51 -1.54 2.95
C GLN A 460 -16.92 -2.78 2.29
N THR A 461 -17.49 -3.21 1.17
CA THR A 461 -17.17 -4.52 0.57
C THR A 461 -17.47 -4.58 -0.92
N SER A 462 -17.16 -5.71 -1.57
CA SER A 462 -17.39 -5.95 -2.98
C SER A 462 -18.88 -5.92 -3.34
N ALA A 463 -19.21 -5.45 -4.54
CA ALA A 463 -20.57 -5.49 -5.06
C ALA A 463 -21.10 -6.94 -5.17
N ASN A 464 -20.22 -7.91 -5.35
CA ASN A 464 -20.57 -9.33 -5.42
C ASN A 464 -21.07 -9.88 -4.09
N LEU A 465 -20.38 -9.58 -2.99
CA LEU A 465 -20.85 -10.01 -1.66
C LEU A 465 -22.25 -9.44 -1.41
N ILE A 466 -22.45 -8.17 -1.75
CA ILE A 466 -23.73 -7.47 -1.58
C ILE A 466 -24.83 -8.14 -2.43
N ALA A 467 -24.54 -8.40 -3.71
CA ALA A 467 -25.46 -9.10 -4.61
C ALA A 467 -25.82 -10.51 -4.10
N SER A 468 -24.86 -11.27 -3.58
CA SER A 468 -25.08 -12.63 -3.05
C SER A 468 -26.00 -12.70 -1.83
N LEU A 469 -26.19 -11.57 -1.13
CA LEU A 469 -27.04 -11.46 0.05
C LEU A 469 -28.32 -10.64 -0.21
N ALA A 470 -28.51 -10.14 -1.43
CA ALA A 470 -29.63 -9.28 -1.80
C ALA A 470 -31.00 -9.95 -1.60
N ASN A 471 -31.16 -11.19 -2.06
CA ASN A 471 -32.42 -11.95 -1.93
C ASN A 471 -32.75 -12.31 -0.48
N LYS A 472 -31.74 -12.36 0.40
CA LYS A 472 -31.91 -12.61 1.84
C LYS A 472 -32.38 -11.34 2.58
N GLY A 473 -32.46 -10.20 1.90
CA GLY A 473 -32.88 -8.93 2.50
C GLY A 473 -31.92 -8.40 3.56
N ALA A 474 -30.62 -8.73 3.42
CA ALA A 474 -29.59 -8.39 4.40
C ALA A 474 -29.34 -6.87 4.47
N PHE A 475 -29.51 -6.15 3.37
CA PHE A 475 -29.21 -4.72 3.26
C PHE A 475 -30.46 -3.85 3.17
N ALA A 476 -30.35 -2.62 3.69
CA ALA A 476 -31.34 -1.58 3.53
C ALA A 476 -31.31 -1.02 2.09
N ASP A 477 -32.45 -0.48 1.64
CA ASP A 477 -32.53 0.25 0.37
C ASP A 477 -32.08 1.70 0.60
N LEU A 478 -30.93 2.09 0.06
CA LEU A 478 -30.36 3.43 0.22
C LEU A 478 -31.17 4.51 -0.51
N TYR A 479 -32.05 4.14 -1.44
CA TYR A 479 -32.99 5.10 -2.03
C TYR A 479 -33.88 5.77 -0.96
N ASP A 480 -34.17 5.10 0.15
CA ASP A 480 -34.97 5.65 1.25
C ASP A 480 -34.24 6.76 2.03
N TYR A 481 -32.91 6.87 1.86
CA TYR A 481 -32.05 7.79 2.62
C TYR A 481 -31.51 8.94 1.78
N LEU A 482 -31.42 8.79 0.45
CA LEU A 482 -31.00 9.87 -0.45
C LEU A 482 -31.87 11.13 -0.25
N GLY A 483 -31.21 12.28 -0.13
CA GLY A 483 -31.84 13.59 0.12
C GLY A 483 -32.34 13.84 1.54
N LYS A 484 -32.26 12.85 2.44
CA LYS A 484 -32.66 13.01 3.84
C LYS A 484 -31.74 14.02 4.54
N ASP A 485 -32.29 14.88 5.39
CA ASP A 485 -31.53 15.88 6.16
C ASP A 485 -30.58 16.77 5.33
N GLY A 486 -30.88 16.93 4.03
CA GLY A 486 -30.06 17.72 3.11
C GLY A 486 -28.80 17.02 2.59
N THR A 487 -28.69 15.70 2.79
CA THR A 487 -27.63 14.89 2.15
C THR A 487 -27.81 14.80 0.63
N VAL A 488 -26.83 14.20 -0.04
CA VAL A 488 -26.83 13.99 -1.49
C VAL A 488 -28.12 13.32 -1.98
N LYS A 489 -28.63 13.78 -3.13
CA LYS A 489 -29.81 13.23 -3.80
C LYS A 489 -29.42 12.37 -5.00
N LYS A 490 -30.33 11.48 -5.42
CA LYS A 490 -30.12 10.60 -6.58
C LYS A 490 -29.73 11.38 -7.83
N GLU A 491 -30.41 12.49 -8.12
CA GLU A 491 -30.17 13.30 -9.31
C GLU A 491 -28.78 13.98 -9.35
N GLU A 492 -28.10 14.08 -8.20
CA GLU A 492 -26.76 14.67 -8.06
C GLU A 492 -25.64 13.63 -8.26
N LEU A 493 -25.99 12.33 -8.30
CA LEU A 493 -25.05 11.22 -8.45
C LEU A 493 -24.98 10.76 -9.92
N VAL A 494 -23.82 10.25 -10.34
CA VAL A 494 -23.59 9.75 -11.70
C VAL A 494 -24.46 8.51 -11.94
N ASP A 495 -25.29 8.53 -13.00
CA ASP A 495 -26.39 7.57 -13.16
C ASP A 495 -25.91 6.12 -13.32
N ASN A 496 -24.93 5.86 -14.18
CA ASN A 496 -24.44 4.50 -14.41
C ASN A 496 -23.67 3.89 -13.21
N VAL A 497 -23.17 4.73 -12.29
CA VAL A 497 -22.59 4.29 -11.02
C VAL A 497 -23.70 3.81 -10.07
N ILE A 498 -24.82 4.53 -10.02
CA ILE A 498 -26.00 4.12 -9.24
C ILE A 498 -26.60 2.84 -9.81
N ASP A 499 -26.69 2.74 -11.13
CA ASP A 499 -27.17 1.53 -11.80
C ASP A 499 -26.27 0.33 -11.49
N ALA A 500 -24.94 0.52 -11.42
CA ALA A 500 -23.99 -0.54 -11.07
C ALA A 500 -24.09 -1.00 -9.60
N CYS A 501 -24.63 -0.16 -8.71
CA CYS A 501 -24.86 -0.48 -7.30
C CYS A 501 -26.31 -0.97 -7.03
N GLU A 502 -27.17 -0.97 -8.05
CA GLU A 502 -28.57 -1.38 -7.93
C GLU A 502 -28.71 -2.90 -8.07
N VAL A 503 -29.46 -3.50 -7.15
CA VAL A 503 -29.81 -4.93 -7.20
C VAL A 503 -31.30 -5.08 -6.94
N ASN A 504 -32.02 -5.76 -7.85
CA ASN A 504 -33.47 -5.96 -7.76
C ASN A 504 -34.29 -4.66 -7.61
N GLY A 505 -33.88 -3.57 -8.27
CA GLY A 505 -34.57 -2.29 -8.20
C GLY A 505 -34.34 -1.51 -6.89
N LYS A 506 -33.38 -1.94 -6.07
CA LYS A 506 -32.99 -1.31 -4.79
C LYS A 506 -31.53 -0.90 -4.83
N LEU A 507 -31.22 0.26 -4.25
CA LEU A 507 -29.83 0.70 -4.11
C LEU A 507 -29.26 0.05 -2.85
N LEU A 508 -28.63 -1.12 -2.99
CA LEU A 508 -28.14 -1.88 -1.83
C LEU A 508 -26.77 -1.41 -1.36
N SER A 509 -26.04 -0.68 -2.21
CA SER A 509 -24.74 -0.10 -1.89
C SER A 509 -24.54 1.24 -2.59
N ILE A 510 -23.50 1.97 -2.21
CA ILE A 510 -23.06 3.18 -2.92
C ILE A 510 -21.54 3.33 -2.83
N VAL A 511 -20.89 3.80 -3.88
CA VAL A 511 -19.46 4.09 -3.91
C VAL A 511 -19.21 5.60 -3.99
N PRO A 512 -18.23 6.14 -3.23
CA PRO A 512 -17.88 7.56 -3.32
C PRO A 512 -17.12 7.90 -4.61
N SER A 513 -16.49 6.90 -5.25
CA SER A 513 -15.77 7.07 -6.49
C SER A 513 -15.76 5.76 -7.29
N PHE A 514 -15.46 5.85 -8.58
CA PHE A 514 -15.54 4.74 -9.53
C PHE A 514 -14.44 4.84 -10.59
N GLY A 515 -14.30 3.78 -11.39
CA GLY A 515 -13.52 3.82 -12.62
C GLY A 515 -14.26 3.21 -13.79
N VAL A 516 -13.65 3.29 -14.97
CA VAL A 516 -14.15 2.62 -16.17
C VAL A 516 -13.05 1.81 -16.83
N SER A 517 -13.24 0.50 -16.93
CA SER A 517 -12.36 -0.42 -17.66
C SER A 517 -12.83 -0.56 -19.11
N THR A 518 -11.90 -0.47 -20.06
CA THR A 518 -12.15 -0.65 -21.49
C THR A 518 -10.89 -1.04 -22.28
N LEU A 519 -11.04 -1.27 -23.58
CA LEU A 519 -9.98 -1.58 -24.53
C LEU A 519 -9.91 -0.50 -25.62
N CYS A 520 -8.69 -0.19 -26.06
CA CYS A 520 -8.44 0.71 -27.18
C CYS A 520 -7.40 0.15 -28.14
N CYS A 521 -7.48 0.57 -29.40
CA CYS A 521 -6.53 0.18 -30.46
C CYS A 521 -6.40 1.29 -31.51
N LYS A 522 -5.52 1.10 -32.49
CA LYS A 522 -5.44 1.98 -33.66
C LYS A 522 -6.55 1.68 -34.66
N LYS A 523 -7.14 2.73 -35.24
CA LYS A 523 -8.21 2.63 -36.26
C LYS A 523 -7.86 1.78 -37.46
N LYS A 524 -6.58 1.75 -37.87
CA LYS A 524 -6.16 0.92 -39.01
C LYS A 524 -6.35 -0.59 -38.79
N PHE A 525 -6.41 -1.05 -37.55
CA PHE A 525 -6.67 -2.45 -37.22
C PHE A 525 -8.17 -2.69 -37.00
N TYR A 526 -8.85 -1.74 -36.37
CA TYR A 526 -10.30 -1.79 -36.17
C TYR A 526 -10.86 -0.37 -36.02
N ASP A 527 -11.83 0.02 -36.87
CA ASP A 527 -12.44 1.37 -36.90
C ASP A 527 -13.97 1.27 -36.74
N LYS A 528 -14.40 0.66 -35.64
CA LYS A 528 -15.79 0.68 -35.17
C LYS A 528 -15.79 0.90 -33.65
N ASP A 529 -16.94 1.30 -33.13
CA ASP A 529 -17.12 1.63 -31.71
C ASP A 529 -17.33 0.40 -30.81
N SER A 530 -17.55 -0.79 -31.40
CA SER A 530 -17.84 -2.04 -30.68
C SER A 530 -17.65 -3.27 -31.59
N TRP A 531 -17.26 -4.40 -31.02
CA TRP A 531 -17.30 -5.74 -31.63
C TRP A 531 -18.09 -6.74 -30.78
N ASN A 532 -18.58 -7.81 -31.39
CA ASN A 532 -18.98 -9.02 -30.68
C ASN A 532 -17.80 -10.03 -30.63
N ILE A 533 -17.98 -11.18 -29.96
CA ILE A 533 -16.89 -12.15 -29.83
C ILE A 533 -16.40 -12.70 -31.19
N ASP A 534 -17.28 -12.86 -32.16
CA ASP A 534 -16.92 -13.43 -33.47
C ASP A 534 -16.06 -12.43 -34.24
N GLU A 535 -16.46 -11.16 -34.26
CA GLU A 535 -15.66 -10.08 -34.84
C GLU A 535 -14.31 -9.90 -34.12
N PHE A 536 -14.30 -10.06 -32.79
CA PHE A 536 -13.08 -10.02 -31.99
C PHE A 536 -12.13 -11.16 -32.40
N ILE A 537 -12.59 -12.42 -32.34
CA ILE A 537 -11.79 -13.60 -32.71
C ILE A 537 -11.30 -13.50 -34.16
N ASP A 538 -12.16 -13.09 -35.09
CA ASP A 538 -11.78 -12.90 -36.49
C ASP A 538 -10.71 -11.83 -36.64
N THR A 539 -10.77 -10.74 -35.86
CA THR A 539 -9.74 -9.69 -35.89
C THR A 539 -8.40 -10.24 -35.39
N VAL A 540 -8.41 -10.99 -34.28
CA VAL A 540 -7.19 -11.58 -33.69
C VAL A 540 -6.56 -12.61 -34.62
N ASN A 541 -7.36 -13.47 -35.25
CA ASN A 541 -6.87 -14.50 -36.17
C ASN A 541 -6.26 -13.93 -37.46
N ASN A 542 -6.55 -12.67 -37.80
CA ASN A 542 -6.04 -11.99 -38.98
C ASN A 542 -4.95 -10.95 -38.65
N LEU A 543 -4.36 -11.01 -37.46
CA LEU A 543 -3.26 -10.12 -37.08
C LEU A 543 -2.02 -10.32 -37.98
N PRO A 544 -1.27 -9.24 -38.24
CA PRO A 544 0.05 -9.34 -38.85
C PRO A 544 0.97 -10.30 -38.10
N GLU A 545 1.86 -10.97 -38.84
CA GLU A 545 2.84 -11.89 -38.26
C GLU A 545 3.70 -11.19 -37.18
N GLY A 546 3.79 -11.81 -36.00
CA GLY A 546 4.57 -11.31 -34.87
C GLY A 546 3.88 -10.23 -34.02
N MET A 547 2.58 -9.99 -34.23
CA MET A 547 1.78 -9.08 -33.42
C MET A 547 1.03 -9.86 -32.33
N SER A 548 1.06 -9.38 -31.09
CA SER A 548 0.31 -9.94 -29.95
C SER A 548 -1.09 -9.34 -29.85
N LEU A 549 -1.96 -9.99 -29.05
CA LEU A 549 -3.29 -9.46 -28.76
C LEU A 549 -3.18 -8.21 -27.88
N PHE A 550 -2.57 -8.36 -26.72
CA PHE A 550 -2.35 -7.29 -25.74
C PHE A 550 -0.88 -6.90 -25.66
N ASN A 551 -0.60 -5.73 -25.11
CA ASN A 551 0.75 -5.26 -24.84
C ASN A 551 1.49 -6.08 -23.75
N SER A 552 0.75 -6.77 -22.87
CA SER A 552 1.23 -7.76 -21.89
C SER A 552 0.19 -8.87 -21.73
N ASP A 553 0.51 -9.93 -20.98
CA ASP A 553 -0.45 -10.92 -20.49
C ASP A 553 -1.21 -11.68 -21.60
N ASN A 554 -0.46 -12.29 -22.52
CA ASN A 554 -0.99 -13.02 -23.67
C ASN A 554 -1.00 -14.55 -23.46
N THR A 555 -0.95 -15.04 -22.22
CA THR A 555 -1.09 -16.47 -21.94
C THR A 555 -2.54 -16.94 -22.05
N LYS A 556 -2.78 -18.24 -22.20
CA LYS A 556 -4.13 -18.82 -22.26
C LYS A 556 -5.01 -18.34 -21.10
N LEU A 557 -4.49 -18.39 -19.87
CA LEU A 557 -5.21 -18.02 -18.66
C LEU A 557 -5.40 -16.50 -18.54
N ALA A 558 -4.41 -15.70 -18.94
CA ALA A 558 -4.50 -14.24 -18.90
C ALA A 558 -5.55 -13.69 -19.88
N VAL A 559 -5.57 -14.22 -21.12
CA VAL A 559 -6.57 -13.85 -22.12
C VAL A 559 -7.96 -14.30 -21.69
N PHE A 560 -8.08 -15.53 -21.16
CA PHE A 560 -9.34 -16.04 -20.61
C PHE A 560 -9.86 -15.13 -19.49
N SER A 561 -9.01 -14.80 -18.52
CA SER A 561 -9.36 -13.93 -17.40
C SER A 561 -9.81 -12.56 -17.90
N THR A 562 -9.05 -11.93 -18.81
CA THR A 562 -9.40 -10.60 -19.35
C THR A 562 -10.78 -10.57 -20.01
N LEU A 563 -11.08 -11.57 -20.85
CA LEU A 563 -12.36 -11.67 -21.55
C LEU A 563 -13.52 -12.00 -20.60
N CYS A 564 -13.30 -12.89 -19.64
CA CYS A 564 -14.36 -13.31 -18.73
C CYS A 564 -14.65 -12.25 -17.66
N ASN A 565 -13.66 -11.47 -17.21
CA ASN A 565 -13.84 -10.47 -16.15
C ASN A 565 -14.59 -9.23 -16.61
N ASN A 566 -14.32 -8.80 -17.83
CA ASN A 566 -14.76 -7.52 -18.33
C ASN A 566 -15.69 -7.62 -19.54
N GLY A 567 -15.68 -8.77 -20.23
CA GLY A 567 -16.45 -9.02 -21.44
C GLY A 567 -17.72 -9.83 -21.20
N MET A 568 -17.67 -10.86 -20.35
CA MET A 568 -18.67 -11.94 -20.42
C MET A 568 -19.36 -12.24 -19.09
N ASP A 569 -20.68 -12.08 -19.06
CA ASP A 569 -21.51 -12.34 -17.88
C ASP A 569 -22.05 -13.78 -17.89
N PHE A 570 -21.30 -14.74 -17.33
CA PHE A 570 -21.75 -16.14 -17.22
C PHE A 570 -22.43 -16.50 -15.90
N VAL A 571 -22.48 -15.57 -14.94
CA VAL A 571 -23.05 -15.78 -13.61
C VAL A 571 -24.05 -14.68 -13.29
N ASP A 572 -25.25 -15.08 -12.89
CA ASP A 572 -26.26 -14.21 -12.29
C ASP A 572 -26.49 -14.65 -10.84
N LEU A 573 -25.79 -13.98 -9.92
CA LEU A 573 -25.87 -14.24 -8.47
C LEU A 573 -27.27 -13.97 -7.90
N VAL A 574 -28.03 -13.08 -8.54
CA VAL A 574 -29.36 -12.69 -8.08
C VAL A 574 -30.41 -13.70 -8.55
N ALA A 575 -30.32 -14.13 -9.80
CA ALA A 575 -31.20 -15.17 -10.34
C ALA A 575 -30.83 -16.58 -9.85
N GLY A 576 -29.63 -16.77 -9.29
CA GLY A 576 -29.17 -18.08 -8.86
C GLY A 576 -28.72 -18.97 -10.03
N THR A 577 -28.30 -18.38 -11.16
CA THR A 577 -28.07 -19.12 -12.42
C THR A 577 -26.70 -18.84 -13.03
N CYS A 578 -26.18 -19.80 -13.80
CA CYS A 578 -25.00 -19.62 -14.64
C CYS A 578 -25.18 -20.27 -16.02
N SER A 579 -24.34 -19.90 -16.99
CA SER A 579 -24.46 -20.27 -18.42
C SER A 579 -23.12 -20.69 -19.05
N PHE A 580 -22.29 -21.39 -18.29
CA PHE A 580 -21.00 -21.91 -18.74
C PHE A 580 -21.11 -23.02 -19.78
N ASP A 581 -22.23 -23.76 -19.84
CA ASP A 581 -22.48 -24.76 -20.90
C ASP A 581 -22.89 -24.13 -22.26
N SER A 582 -22.89 -22.80 -22.35
CA SER A 582 -23.26 -22.09 -23.57
C SER A 582 -22.22 -22.30 -24.69
N PRO A 583 -22.66 -22.32 -25.96
CA PRO A 583 -21.75 -22.38 -27.12
C PRO A 583 -20.71 -21.25 -27.14
N GLU A 584 -21.06 -20.11 -26.54
CA GLU A 584 -20.21 -18.93 -26.47
C GLU A 584 -19.03 -19.14 -25.51
N PHE A 585 -19.27 -19.73 -24.32
CA PHE A 585 -18.21 -20.06 -23.38
C PHE A 585 -17.24 -21.10 -23.97
N VAL A 586 -17.77 -22.15 -24.60
CA VAL A 586 -16.97 -23.18 -25.29
C VAL A 586 -16.07 -22.53 -26.36
N LYS A 587 -16.63 -21.61 -27.17
CA LYS A 587 -15.88 -20.87 -28.19
C LYS A 587 -14.74 -20.04 -27.57
N ILE A 588 -14.99 -19.36 -26.44
CA ILE A 588 -13.96 -18.60 -25.74
C ILE A 588 -12.85 -19.50 -25.22
N LEU A 589 -13.17 -20.64 -24.62
CA LEU A 589 -12.16 -21.60 -24.19
C LEU A 589 -11.29 -22.07 -25.35
N GLU A 590 -11.91 -22.47 -26.47
CA GLU A 590 -11.18 -22.90 -27.66
C GLU A 590 -10.28 -21.80 -28.22
N PHE A 591 -10.77 -20.56 -28.25
CA PHE A 591 -9.99 -19.39 -28.65
C PHE A 591 -8.82 -19.13 -27.70
N CYS A 592 -9.03 -19.10 -26.39
CA CYS A 592 -7.97 -18.88 -25.41
C CYS A 592 -6.89 -19.98 -25.48
N ASN A 593 -7.26 -21.21 -25.84
CA ASN A 593 -6.30 -22.32 -26.00
C ASN A 593 -5.33 -22.14 -27.19
N THR A 594 -5.54 -21.16 -28.08
CA THR A 594 -4.60 -20.86 -29.17
C THR A 594 -3.39 -20.04 -28.72
N PHE A 595 -3.42 -19.52 -27.49
CA PHE A 595 -2.34 -18.74 -26.89
C PHE A 595 -1.29 -19.64 -26.21
N PRO A 596 -0.07 -19.14 -25.95
CA PRO A 596 0.93 -19.89 -25.20
C PRO A 596 0.54 -20.08 -23.73
N ASP A 597 1.05 -21.15 -23.11
CA ASP A 597 0.86 -21.41 -21.67
C ASP A 597 1.63 -20.40 -20.81
N GLU A 598 2.85 -20.05 -21.23
CA GLU A 598 3.75 -19.13 -20.53
C GLU A 598 4.24 -18.02 -21.46
N GLU A 599 4.63 -16.89 -20.88
CA GLU A 599 5.29 -15.82 -21.60
C GLU A 599 6.71 -16.27 -22.00
N GLY A 600 7.11 -16.05 -23.26
CA GLY A 600 8.37 -16.56 -23.81
C GLY A 600 9.64 -15.82 -23.37
N PHE A 601 9.63 -15.17 -22.20
CA PHE A 601 10.77 -14.42 -21.67
C PHE A 601 11.45 -15.20 -20.54
N ASP A 602 12.77 -15.33 -20.62
CA ASP A 602 13.58 -16.09 -19.66
C ASP A 602 13.86 -15.24 -18.41
N TRP A 603 12.88 -15.16 -17.52
CA TRP A 603 12.99 -14.38 -16.28
C TRP A 603 14.11 -14.86 -15.36
N GLU A 604 14.47 -16.15 -15.41
CA GLU A 604 15.49 -16.72 -14.53
C GLU A 604 16.90 -16.29 -14.93
N ASN A 605 17.16 -16.08 -16.22
CA ASN A 605 18.50 -15.78 -16.73
C ASN A 605 18.64 -14.37 -17.34
N ALA A 606 17.56 -13.60 -17.44
CA ALA A 606 17.59 -12.26 -18.01
C ALA A 606 18.33 -11.25 -17.12
N THR A 607 19.21 -10.46 -17.72
CA THR A 607 19.84 -9.30 -17.09
C THR A 607 18.82 -8.18 -16.81
N ASP A 608 19.13 -7.27 -15.89
CA ASP A 608 18.28 -6.10 -15.59
C ASP A 608 18.02 -5.24 -16.83
N GLU A 609 19.00 -5.14 -17.73
CA GLU A 609 18.86 -4.42 -19.01
C GLU A 609 17.84 -5.11 -19.92
N GLU A 610 17.88 -6.44 -20.02
CA GLU A 610 16.92 -7.22 -20.81
C GLU A 610 15.51 -7.14 -20.23
N GLN A 611 15.37 -7.17 -18.90
CA GLN A 611 14.09 -7.00 -18.22
C GLN A 611 13.52 -5.59 -18.42
N SER A 612 14.36 -4.56 -18.26
CA SER A 612 13.95 -3.16 -18.50
C SER A 612 13.51 -2.97 -19.94
N LYS A 613 14.30 -3.47 -20.90
CA LYS A 613 13.98 -3.42 -22.31
C LYS A 613 12.68 -4.15 -22.65
N TYR A 614 12.43 -5.30 -22.03
CA TYR A 614 11.19 -6.06 -22.22
C TYR A 614 9.96 -5.23 -21.83
N TRP A 615 10.00 -4.56 -20.68
CA TRP A 615 8.91 -3.71 -20.22
C TRP A 615 8.73 -2.45 -21.09
N GLU A 616 9.83 -1.84 -21.54
CA GLU A 616 9.78 -0.71 -22.48
C GLU A 616 9.14 -1.11 -23.82
N ASP A 617 9.58 -2.23 -24.40
CA ASP A 617 9.06 -2.75 -25.67
C ASP A 617 7.55 -3.05 -25.56
N ARG A 618 7.10 -3.55 -24.40
CA ARG A 618 5.67 -3.80 -24.12
C ARG A 618 4.86 -2.54 -23.93
N GLN A 619 5.36 -1.59 -23.14
CA GLN A 619 4.69 -0.31 -22.94
C GLN A 619 4.44 0.42 -24.28
N ALA A 620 5.37 0.30 -25.22
CA ALA A 620 5.25 0.88 -26.55
C ALA A 620 4.66 -0.06 -27.62
N ALA A 621 4.21 -1.27 -27.25
CA ALA A 621 3.85 -2.30 -28.24
C ALA A 621 2.71 -1.87 -29.17
N VAL A 622 1.64 -1.26 -28.64
CA VAL A 622 0.53 -0.78 -29.47
C VAL A 622 0.97 0.39 -30.35
N LEU A 623 1.71 1.35 -29.78
CA LEU A 623 2.31 2.47 -30.52
C LEU A 623 3.21 1.99 -31.68
N ASN A 624 3.92 0.88 -31.50
CA ASN A 624 4.87 0.33 -32.47
C ASN A 624 4.27 -0.79 -33.35
N ASP A 625 2.94 -0.98 -33.35
CA ASP A 625 2.24 -2.01 -34.12
C ASP A 625 2.69 -3.46 -33.80
N LYS A 626 3.08 -3.70 -32.55
CA LYS A 626 3.47 -4.99 -32.00
C LYS A 626 2.37 -5.65 -31.16
N ALA A 627 1.36 -4.88 -30.73
CA ALA A 627 0.16 -5.39 -30.06
C ALA A 627 -1.10 -4.73 -30.63
N LEU A 628 -2.22 -5.45 -30.65
CA LEU A 628 -3.51 -4.93 -31.11
C LEU A 628 -4.15 -3.98 -30.11
N LEU A 629 -4.22 -4.41 -28.85
CA LEU A 629 -5.03 -3.80 -27.81
C LEU A 629 -4.17 -3.27 -26.67
N SER A 630 -4.57 -2.12 -26.17
CA SER A 630 -4.15 -1.60 -24.86
C SER A 630 -5.33 -1.66 -23.91
N ASN A 631 -5.10 -2.17 -22.70
CA ASN A 631 -6.04 -1.98 -21.59
C ASN A 631 -6.06 -0.51 -21.19
N MET A 632 -7.25 0.09 -21.13
CA MET A 632 -7.41 1.45 -20.68
C MET A 632 -8.35 1.46 -19.47
N TYR A 633 -7.78 1.82 -18.33
CA TYR A 633 -8.51 2.00 -17.08
C TYR A 633 -8.64 3.49 -16.83
N LEU A 634 -9.85 4.05 -16.94
CA LEU A 634 -10.16 5.45 -16.72
C LEU A 634 -10.54 5.68 -15.25
N TYR A 635 -9.53 5.90 -14.42
CA TYR A 635 -9.68 6.43 -13.06
C TYR A 635 -9.34 7.93 -13.00
N ASP A 636 -8.57 8.43 -13.96
CA ASP A 636 -8.32 9.84 -14.25
C ASP A 636 -8.66 10.14 -15.73
N ILE A 637 -9.37 11.24 -15.98
CA ILE A 637 -9.76 11.69 -17.31
C ILE A 637 -8.55 11.85 -18.25
N ARG A 638 -7.39 12.24 -17.73
CA ARG A 638 -6.17 12.45 -18.54
C ARG A 638 -5.60 11.16 -19.11
N GLN A 639 -5.93 10.00 -18.56
CA GLN A 639 -5.48 8.71 -19.08
C GLN A 639 -5.94 8.47 -20.52
N TYR A 640 -7.07 9.06 -20.93
CA TYR A 640 -7.47 9.07 -22.34
C TYR A 640 -6.43 9.74 -23.23
N ALA A 641 -5.97 10.95 -22.85
CA ALA A 641 -4.96 11.69 -23.62
C ALA A 641 -3.60 11.00 -23.59
N GLN A 642 -3.22 10.41 -22.45
CA GLN A 642 -1.98 9.62 -22.34
C GLN A 642 -2.00 8.39 -23.27
N ASN A 643 -3.12 7.68 -23.36
CA ASN A 643 -3.27 6.58 -24.32
C ASN A 643 -3.25 7.08 -25.77
N ARG A 644 -4.05 8.11 -26.08
CA ARG A 644 -4.15 8.68 -27.43
C ARG A 644 -2.82 9.23 -27.92
N TYR A 645 -2.18 10.10 -27.16
CA TYR A 645 -0.97 10.80 -27.61
C TYR A 645 0.31 10.07 -27.21
N GLY A 646 0.26 9.12 -26.28
CA GLY A 646 1.41 8.35 -25.82
C GLY A 646 1.39 6.91 -26.31
N TYR A 647 0.63 6.05 -25.61
CA TYR A 647 0.75 4.60 -25.69
C TYR A 647 0.16 3.94 -26.94
N VAL A 648 -0.82 4.58 -27.60
CA VAL A 648 -1.52 4.05 -28.78
C VAL A 648 -1.22 4.85 -30.02
N GLY A 649 -1.37 6.18 -29.98
CA GLY A 649 -1.18 7.07 -31.12
C GLY A 649 -2.46 7.81 -31.56
N ASP A 650 -2.30 8.92 -32.31
CA ASP A 650 -3.36 9.89 -32.63
C ASP A 650 -4.58 9.28 -33.35
N ASP A 651 -4.41 8.13 -33.99
CA ASP A 651 -5.46 7.36 -34.65
C ASP A 651 -6.14 6.33 -33.74
N MET A 652 -6.09 6.51 -32.42
CA MET A 652 -6.77 5.65 -31.45
C MET A 652 -8.30 5.64 -31.62
N THR A 653 -8.89 4.48 -31.39
CA THR A 653 -10.32 4.27 -31.12
C THR A 653 -10.50 3.48 -29.82
N ILE A 654 -11.59 3.74 -29.10
CA ILE A 654 -11.96 3.00 -27.89
C ILE A 654 -13.00 1.96 -28.28
N VAL A 655 -12.57 0.71 -28.40
CA VAL A 655 -13.36 -0.38 -29.00
C VAL A 655 -14.15 -1.18 -27.98
N GLY A 656 -13.69 -1.17 -26.72
CA GLY A 656 -14.33 -1.89 -25.65
C GLY A 656 -14.13 -3.40 -25.63
N TYR A 657 -14.71 -4.04 -24.61
CA TYR A 657 -14.74 -5.49 -24.49
C TYR A 657 -15.81 -6.10 -25.41
N PRO A 658 -15.62 -7.34 -25.91
CA PRO A 658 -16.66 -8.05 -26.66
C PRO A 658 -17.73 -8.58 -25.71
N THR A 659 -18.77 -7.79 -25.45
CA THR A 659 -19.77 -8.09 -24.42
C THR A 659 -21.07 -8.63 -24.96
N GLN A 660 -21.75 -9.46 -24.15
CA GLN A 660 -23.05 -10.05 -24.51
C GLN A 660 -24.20 -9.03 -24.45
N ASP A 661 -24.13 -8.09 -23.50
CA ASP A 661 -25.15 -7.06 -23.27
C ASP A 661 -24.98 -5.83 -24.18
N GLY A 662 -23.90 -5.80 -24.97
CA GLY A 662 -23.59 -4.73 -25.93
C GLY A 662 -23.01 -3.47 -25.30
N SER A 663 -22.71 -3.48 -23.99
CA SER A 663 -22.01 -2.37 -23.35
C SER A 663 -20.51 -2.47 -23.60
N ILE A 664 -19.87 -1.39 -24.04
CA ILE A 664 -18.48 -1.43 -24.51
C ILE A 664 -17.44 -1.19 -23.42
N ALA A 665 -17.89 -0.82 -22.21
CA ALA A 665 -17.03 -0.56 -21.09
C ALA A 665 -17.69 -1.02 -19.79
N ARG A 666 -16.90 -1.16 -18.73
CA ARG A 666 -17.35 -1.65 -17.42
C ARG A 666 -17.08 -0.60 -16.35
N VAL A 667 -18.11 -0.22 -15.60
CA VAL A 667 -17.95 0.57 -14.38
C VAL A 667 -17.36 -0.33 -13.30
N ASP A 668 -16.27 0.13 -12.70
CA ASP A 668 -15.66 -0.49 -11.52
C ASP A 668 -16.14 0.23 -10.26
N VAL A 669 -16.81 -0.52 -9.38
CA VAL A 669 -17.37 -0.09 -8.09
C VAL A 669 -16.80 -0.92 -6.93
N SER A 670 -15.53 -1.35 -7.04
CA SER A 670 -14.85 -2.12 -5.99
C SER A 670 -14.82 -1.34 -4.66
N SER A 671 -15.49 -1.89 -3.63
CA SER A 671 -15.63 -1.34 -2.27
C SER A 671 -16.78 -0.36 -2.03
N GLY A 672 -18.02 -0.82 -2.25
CA GLY A 672 -19.24 -0.08 -1.93
C GLY A 672 -19.62 -0.13 -0.45
N TYR A 673 -20.25 0.94 0.02
CA TYR A 673 -20.81 1.04 1.37
C TYR A 673 -22.26 0.57 1.37
N ALA A 674 -22.62 -0.28 2.33
CA ALA A 674 -23.99 -0.74 2.53
C ALA A 674 -24.37 -0.74 4.01
N ILE A 675 -25.67 -0.57 4.28
CA ILE A 675 -26.25 -0.57 5.63
C ILE A 675 -27.02 -1.87 5.82
N LEU A 676 -26.75 -2.59 6.92
CA LEU A 676 -27.45 -3.84 7.21
C LEU A 676 -28.86 -3.53 7.71
N ASN A 677 -29.85 -4.29 7.22
CA ASN A 677 -31.24 -4.13 7.61
C ASN A 677 -31.48 -4.47 9.09
N SER A 678 -30.58 -5.25 9.70
CA SER A 678 -30.55 -5.55 11.13
C SER A 678 -30.06 -4.40 12.02
N SER A 679 -29.43 -3.36 11.47
CA SER A 679 -28.96 -2.22 12.26
C SER A 679 -30.13 -1.44 12.86
N GLU A 680 -30.05 -1.08 14.13
CA GLU A 680 -31.00 -0.15 14.77
C GLU A 680 -30.65 1.33 14.46
N ASN A 681 -29.45 1.59 13.92
CA ASN A 681 -28.86 2.91 13.73
C ASN A 681 -28.68 3.32 12.26
N LYS A 682 -29.60 2.91 11.38
CA LYS A 682 -29.51 3.14 9.93
C LYS A 682 -29.37 4.61 9.54
N ASP A 683 -30.03 5.51 10.27
CA ASP A 683 -29.93 6.95 10.01
C ASP A 683 -28.53 7.51 10.29
N ALA A 684 -27.89 7.06 11.37
CA ALA A 684 -26.52 7.44 11.70
C ALA A 684 -25.51 6.79 10.74
N CYS A 685 -25.77 5.55 10.33
CA CYS A 685 -25.03 4.88 9.26
C CYS A 685 -25.07 5.69 7.96
N TRP A 686 -26.25 6.17 7.56
CA TRP A 686 -26.39 7.03 6.39
C TRP A 686 -25.70 8.37 6.56
N GLN A 687 -25.79 9.00 7.74
CA GLN A 687 -25.08 10.26 8.02
C GLN A 687 -23.59 10.11 7.74
N PHE A 688 -22.98 9.00 8.19
CA PHE A 688 -21.59 8.68 7.89
C PHE A 688 -21.35 8.49 6.37
N ILE A 689 -22.09 7.58 5.72
CA ILE A 689 -21.89 7.29 4.28
C ILE A 689 -22.09 8.56 3.42
N SER A 690 -23.06 9.40 3.76
CA SER A 690 -23.37 10.63 3.02
C SER A 690 -22.26 11.68 3.11
N SER A 691 -21.40 11.64 4.12
CA SER A 691 -20.30 12.60 4.31
C SER A 691 -19.25 12.51 3.19
N PHE A 692 -19.13 11.35 2.55
CA PHE A 692 -18.28 11.14 1.38
C PHE A 692 -18.81 11.82 0.11
N PHE A 693 -20.05 12.30 0.08
CA PHE A 693 -20.70 12.87 -1.12
C PHE A 693 -20.86 14.39 -1.04
N THR A 694 -20.02 15.05 -0.24
CA THR A 694 -19.94 16.51 -0.19
C THR A 694 -19.04 17.04 -1.32
N GLU A 695 -19.28 18.28 -1.77
CA GLU A 695 -18.41 18.93 -2.77
C GLU A 695 -16.95 19.04 -2.32
N GLU A 696 -16.73 19.30 -1.03
CA GLU A 696 -15.41 19.39 -0.43
C GLU A 696 -14.66 18.06 -0.55
N TYR A 697 -15.30 16.94 -0.16
CA TYR A 697 -14.69 15.63 -0.27
C TYR A 697 -14.51 15.20 -1.73
N GLN A 698 -15.54 15.36 -2.56
CA GLN A 698 -15.56 14.86 -3.95
C GLN A 698 -14.66 15.63 -4.91
N THR A 699 -14.32 16.89 -4.58
CA THR A 699 -13.36 17.70 -5.36
C THR A 699 -11.98 17.81 -4.71
N GLY A 700 -11.81 17.21 -3.53
CA GLY A 700 -10.56 17.18 -2.79
C GLY A 700 -9.52 16.25 -3.39
N SER A 701 -8.29 16.33 -2.87
CA SER A 701 -7.16 15.47 -3.25
C SER A 701 -7.32 14.02 -2.80
N THR A 702 -8.29 13.72 -1.92
CA THR A 702 -8.58 12.38 -1.39
C THR A 702 -9.27 11.46 -2.41
N ILE A 703 -9.95 12.02 -3.42
CA ILE A 703 -10.58 11.24 -4.49
C ILE A 703 -9.60 11.10 -5.66
N TYR A 704 -8.89 9.98 -5.69
CA TYR A 704 -7.94 9.65 -6.76
C TYR A 704 -8.60 9.12 -8.04
N SER A 705 -9.77 8.47 -7.92
CA SER A 705 -10.55 7.97 -9.06
C SER A 705 -11.62 8.98 -9.52
N LEU A 706 -12.59 8.54 -10.33
CA LEU A 706 -13.66 9.40 -10.81
C LEU A 706 -14.69 9.61 -9.69
N PRO A 707 -15.06 10.86 -9.34
CA PRO A 707 -16.00 11.14 -8.26
C PRO A 707 -17.42 10.75 -8.65
N ALA A 708 -18.18 10.15 -7.72
CA ALA A 708 -19.56 9.74 -7.95
C ALA A 708 -20.55 10.93 -7.94
N LEU A 709 -20.15 12.09 -7.41
CA LEU A 709 -20.94 13.32 -7.47
C LEU A 709 -20.78 13.98 -8.85
N LYS A 710 -21.90 14.22 -9.57
CA LYS A 710 -21.91 14.75 -10.94
C LYS A 710 -21.12 16.05 -11.08
N SER A 711 -21.32 17.01 -10.18
CA SER A 711 -20.63 18.31 -10.23
C SER A 711 -19.10 18.17 -10.12
N ALA A 712 -18.62 17.29 -9.24
CA ALA A 712 -17.20 16.99 -9.11
C ALA A 712 -16.65 16.24 -10.34
N PHE A 713 -17.45 15.34 -10.92
CA PHE A 713 -17.09 14.62 -12.15
C PHE A 713 -16.94 15.57 -13.33
N GLU A 714 -17.92 16.46 -13.53
CA GLU A 714 -17.86 17.52 -14.55
C GLU A 714 -16.65 18.43 -14.36
N LYS A 715 -16.31 18.77 -13.10
CA LYS A 715 -15.13 19.57 -12.79
C LYS A 715 -13.84 18.85 -13.19
N LYS A 716 -13.71 17.55 -12.92
CA LYS A 716 -12.53 16.76 -13.35
C LYS A 716 -12.41 16.71 -14.88
N LEU A 717 -13.53 16.56 -15.59
CA LEU A 717 -13.56 16.64 -17.06
C LEU A 717 -13.08 18.00 -17.58
N ASP A 718 -13.54 19.09 -16.97
CA ASP A 718 -13.15 20.45 -17.37
C ASP A 718 -11.70 20.80 -16.97
N ASP A 719 -11.20 20.25 -15.87
CA ASP A 719 -9.82 20.44 -15.44
C ASP A 719 -8.82 19.67 -16.32
N ALA A 720 -9.23 18.55 -16.93
CA ALA A 720 -8.43 17.83 -17.93
C ALA A 720 -8.18 18.64 -19.22
N MET A 721 -8.93 19.72 -19.46
CA MET A 721 -8.72 20.66 -20.57
C MET A 721 -7.68 21.76 -20.25
N LYS A 722 -7.18 21.81 -19.01
CA LYS A 722 -6.21 22.80 -18.53
C LYS A 722 -4.91 22.11 -18.16
N ASP A 723 -3.83 22.87 -17.99
CA ASP A 723 -2.58 22.29 -17.48
C ASP A 723 -2.80 21.76 -16.07
N PRO A 724 -2.30 20.55 -15.74
CA PRO A 724 -2.37 20.03 -14.38
C PRO A 724 -1.55 20.91 -13.44
N TYR A 725 -1.89 20.86 -12.15
CA TYR A 725 -1.19 21.60 -11.12
C TYR A 725 -1.12 20.79 -9.82
N TRP A 726 -0.16 21.17 -8.98
CA TRP A 726 -0.12 20.80 -7.57
C TRP A 726 -0.11 22.08 -6.73
N GLU A 727 -0.52 21.99 -5.47
CA GLU A 727 -0.41 23.08 -4.50
C GLU A 727 0.80 22.83 -3.61
N ASP A 728 1.66 23.85 -3.46
CA ASP A 728 2.77 23.79 -2.52
C ASP A 728 2.32 23.94 -1.06
N ALA A 729 3.25 23.83 -0.11
CA ALA A 729 2.96 23.91 1.32
C ALA A 729 2.30 25.26 1.73
N ASP A 730 2.46 26.30 0.92
CA ASP A 730 1.83 27.62 1.12
C ASP A 730 0.45 27.73 0.42
N GLY A 731 -0.04 26.65 -0.19
CA GLY A 731 -1.30 26.60 -0.94
C GLY A 731 -1.22 27.29 -2.31
N LYS A 732 -0.02 27.54 -2.85
CA LYS A 732 0.16 28.18 -4.16
C LYS A 732 0.22 27.12 -5.26
N LYS A 733 -0.57 27.35 -6.32
CA LYS A 733 -0.67 26.46 -7.48
C LYS A 733 0.58 26.54 -8.35
N GLN A 734 1.17 25.38 -8.62
CA GLN A 734 2.29 25.18 -9.52
C GLN A 734 1.82 24.31 -10.69
N THR A 735 1.74 24.89 -11.88
CA THR A 735 1.32 24.19 -13.10
C THR A 735 2.48 23.44 -13.74
N TYR A 736 2.20 22.28 -14.32
CA TYR A 736 3.17 21.50 -15.10
C TYR A 736 2.54 20.97 -16.39
N LYS A 737 3.37 20.47 -17.30
CA LYS A 737 2.90 19.76 -18.50
C LYS A 737 2.82 18.26 -18.21
N ASP A 738 1.70 17.65 -18.56
CA ASP A 738 1.58 16.19 -18.48
C ASP A 738 2.52 15.55 -19.50
N SER A 739 3.11 14.40 -19.17
CA SER A 739 4.04 13.70 -20.04
C SER A 739 4.08 12.21 -19.76
N VAL A 740 4.41 11.42 -20.79
CA VAL A 740 4.69 9.99 -20.66
C VAL A 740 6.10 9.71 -21.14
N TYR A 741 6.82 8.82 -20.46
CA TYR A 741 8.06 8.26 -20.97
C TYR A 741 7.72 7.05 -21.83
N ILE A 742 8.17 7.03 -23.09
CA ILE A 742 7.89 5.95 -24.04
C ILE A 742 8.97 5.94 -25.13
N ASN A 743 9.39 4.75 -25.58
CA ASN A 743 10.47 4.60 -26.58
C ASN A 743 11.77 5.34 -26.21
N GLY A 744 12.13 5.39 -24.92
CA GLY A 744 13.34 6.05 -24.46
C GLY A 744 13.25 7.58 -24.37
N GLU A 745 12.09 8.18 -24.68
CA GLU A 745 11.90 9.64 -24.74
C GLU A 745 10.73 10.09 -23.86
N THR A 746 10.84 11.30 -23.30
CA THR A 746 9.70 11.95 -22.62
C THR A 746 8.86 12.68 -23.64
N LYS A 747 7.60 12.28 -23.77
CA LYS A 747 6.62 12.90 -24.67
C LYS A 747 5.62 13.73 -23.86
N GLU A 748 5.56 15.03 -24.14
CA GLU A 748 4.52 15.92 -23.61
C GLU A 748 3.14 15.49 -24.13
N ILE A 749 2.17 15.40 -23.22
CA ILE A 749 0.78 15.06 -23.50
C ILE A 749 -0.05 16.35 -23.49
N PRO A 750 -0.74 16.69 -24.59
CA PRO A 750 -1.59 17.86 -24.62
C PRO A 750 -2.83 17.65 -23.74
N ASN A 751 -3.39 18.76 -23.23
CA ASN A 751 -4.69 18.74 -22.57
C ASN A 751 -5.80 18.37 -23.54
N LEU A 752 -6.93 17.90 -23.01
CA LEU A 752 -8.07 17.53 -23.82
C LEU A 752 -8.65 18.75 -24.54
N SER A 753 -8.97 18.57 -25.83
CA SER A 753 -9.87 19.48 -26.54
C SER A 753 -11.31 19.36 -26.01
N LYS A 754 -12.19 20.30 -26.38
CA LYS A 754 -13.60 20.24 -25.97
C LYS A 754 -14.29 19.00 -26.55
N GLU A 755 -13.97 18.66 -27.80
CA GLU A 755 -14.48 17.49 -28.48
C GLU A 755 -14.04 16.18 -27.80
N GLU A 756 -12.80 16.11 -27.33
CA GLU A 756 -12.29 14.95 -26.59
C GLU A 756 -12.90 14.85 -25.20
N ARG A 757 -13.06 15.98 -24.50
CA ARG A 757 -13.77 16.02 -23.23
C ARG A 757 -15.19 15.46 -23.37
N ASP A 758 -15.95 15.95 -24.35
CA ASP A 758 -17.33 15.53 -24.59
C ASP A 758 -17.41 14.06 -25.03
N LEU A 759 -16.41 13.57 -25.77
CA LEU A 759 -16.30 12.16 -26.15
C LEU A 759 -16.04 11.27 -24.92
N VAL A 760 -15.09 11.65 -24.07
CA VAL A 760 -14.72 10.88 -22.87
C VAL A 760 -15.87 10.84 -21.88
N GLU A 761 -16.53 11.98 -21.62
CA GLU A 761 -17.74 12.04 -20.80
C GLU A 761 -18.81 11.06 -21.30
N LYS A 762 -19.18 11.19 -22.59
CA LYS A 762 -20.20 10.32 -23.19
C LYS A 762 -19.81 8.84 -23.10
N TYR A 763 -18.53 8.53 -23.29
CA TYR A 763 -18.02 7.16 -23.22
C TYR A 763 -18.14 6.60 -21.80
N ILE A 764 -17.67 7.34 -20.80
CA ILE A 764 -17.74 6.98 -19.38
C ILE A 764 -19.21 6.75 -18.96
N LEU A 765 -20.12 7.66 -19.32
CA LEU A 765 -21.54 7.56 -18.97
C LEU A 765 -22.28 6.44 -19.72
N SER A 766 -21.67 5.86 -20.76
CA SER A 766 -22.22 4.72 -21.49
C SER A 766 -21.77 3.36 -20.96
N ALA A 767 -20.81 3.33 -20.02
CA ALA A 767 -20.31 2.10 -19.44
C ALA A 767 -21.41 1.37 -18.65
N GLY A 768 -21.50 0.06 -18.82
CA GLY A 768 -22.43 -0.80 -18.09
C GLY A 768 -21.87 -1.21 -16.73
N GLY A 769 -22.73 -1.65 -15.80
CA GLY A 769 -22.31 -2.16 -14.51
C GLY A 769 -21.50 -3.45 -14.67
N GLY A 770 -20.34 -3.54 -14.01
CA GLY A 770 -19.53 -4.76 -14.02
C GLY A 770 -20.12 -5.86 -13.13
N LYS A 771 -20.15 -7.09 -13.64
CA LYS A 771 -20.53 -8.32 -12.91
C LYS A 771 -19.39 -9.33 -12.88
N SER A 772 -18.20 -8.87 -12.48
CA SER A 772 -16.99 -9.72 -12.48
C SER A 772 -17.11 -10.83 -11.43
N PHE A 773 -17.10 -12.09 -11.84
CA PHE A 773 -17.16 -13.23 -10.92
C PHE A 773 -15.85 -13.47 -10.15
N ILE A 774 -14.73 -12.82 -10.52
CA ILE A 774 -13.44 -13.01 -9.84
C ILE A 774 -13.46 -12.51 -8.40
N TYR A 775 -14.29 -11.53 -8.08
CA TYR A 775 -14.49 -11.12 -6.68
C TYR A 775 -15.36 -12.12 -5.90
N ASN A 776 -15.40 -13.38 -6.32
CA ASN A 776 -15.94 -14.51 -5.58
C ASN A 776 -14.95 -15.67 -5.73
N ASP A 777 -14.11 -15.83 -4.71
CA ASP A 777 -12.97 -16.77 -4.72
C ASP A 777 -13.43 -18.20 -4.99
N GLU A 778 -14.60 -18.59 -4.49
CA GLU A 778 -15.13 -19.94 -4.69
C GLU A 778 -15.52 -20.19 -6.15
N LEU A 779 -16.18 -19.20 -6.79
CA LEU A 779 -16.48 -19.27 -8.23
C LEU A 779 -15.19 -19.30 -9.05
N TYR A 780 -14.27 -18.39 -8.75
CA TYR A 780 -13.01 -18.25 -9.46
C TYR A 780 -12.17 -19.54 -9.40
N ASN A 781 -12.01 -20.12 -8.21
CA ASN A 781 -11.22 -21.33 -8.01
C ASN A 781 -11.80 -22.53 -8.79
N ILE A 782 -13.13 -22.70 -8.78
CA ILE A 782 -13.80 -23.77 -9.54
C ILE A 782 -13.58 -23.59 -11.04
N ILE A 783 -13.71 -22.37 -11.55
CA ILE A 783 -13.52 -22.07 -12.97
C ILE A 783 -12.06 -22.33 -13.37
N ASN A 784 -11.11 -21.79 -12.61
CA ASN A 784 -9.69 -21.93 -12.89
C ASN A 784 -9.22 -23.39 -12.87
N GLU A 785 -9.66 -24.18 -11.89
CA GLU A 785 -9.30 -25.61 -11.79
C GLU A 785 -9.67 -26.36 -13.07
N GLU A 786 -10.90 -26.16 -13.55
CA GLU A 786 -11.42 -26.86 -14.72
C GLU A 786 -10.81 -26.31 -16.03
N VAL A 787 -10.64 -24.99 -16.12
CA VAL A 787 -10.03 -24.32 -17.29
C VAL A 787 -8.56 -24.71 -17.46
N ASN A 788 -7.79 -24.77 -16.38
CA ASN A 788 -6.39 -25.25 -16.43
C ASN A 788 -6.29 -26.72 -16.84
N SER A 789 -7.24 -27.56 -16.40
CA SER A 789 -7.33 -28.96 -16.86
C SER A 789 -7.54 -29.05 -18.38
N PHE A 790 -8.39 -28.18 -18.93
CA PHE A 790 -8.60 -28.06 -20.37
C PHE A 790 -7.35 -27.58 -21.11
N PHE A 791 -6.70 -26.51 -20.65
CA PHE A 791 -5.50 -25.96 -21.29
C PHE A 791 -4.31 -26.95 -21.28
N SER A 792 -4.27 -27.84 -20.29
CA SER A 792 -3.32 -28.97 -20.23
C SER A 792 -3.67 -30.14 -21.15
N GLY A 793 -4.79 -30.09 -21.86
CA GLY A 793 -5.22 -31.09 -22.84
C GLY A 793 -5.88 -32.34 -22.25
N TYR A 794 -6.27 -32.33 -20.97
CA TYR A 794 -6.87 -33.50 -20.32
C TYR A 794 -8.32 -33.75 -20.73
N ARG A 795 -9.04 -32.73 -21.20
CA ARG A 795 -10.48 -32.77 -21.52
C ARG A 795 -10.80 -31.90 -22.73
N SER A 796 -11.99 -32.09 -23.32
CA SER A 796 -12.52 -31.18 -24.34
C SER A 796 -13.11 -29.91 -23.73
N ALA A 797 -13.24 -28.85 -24.54
CA ALA A 797 -13.85 -27.59 -24.12
C ALA A 797 -15.31 -27.79 -23.65
N GLN A 798 -16.08 -28.62 -24.36
CA GLN A 798 -17.46 -28.94 -23.98
C GLN A 798 -17.54 -29.70 -22.66
N GLU A 799 -16.70 -30.73 -22.44
CA GLU A 799 -16.69 -31.45 -21.16
C GLU A 799 -16.32 -30.54 -20.00
N THR A 800 -15.41 -29.59 -20.23
CA THR A 800 -14.98 -28.60 -19.23
C THR A 800 -16.11 -27.63 -18.90
N ALA A 801 -16.76 -27.09 -19.93
CA ALA A 801 -17.94 -26.23 -19.81
C ALA A 801 -19.07 -26.92 -19.02
N ASP A 802 -19.38 -28.17 -19.35
CA ASP A 802 -20.41 -28.95 -18.65
C ASP A 802 -20.05 -29.19 -17.17
N LEU A 803 -18.78 -29.44 -16.85
CA LEU A 803 -18.32 -29.62 -15.47
C LEU A 803 -18.43 -28.33 -14.65
N ILE A 804 -17.98 -27.20 -15.21
CA ILE A 804 -18.10 -25.89 -14.57
C ILE A 804 -19.59 -25.57 -14.34
N GLN A 805 -20.43 -25.73 -15.36
CA GLN A 805 -21.88 -25.53 -15.26
C GLN A 805 -22.47 -26.37 -14.12
N ASN A 806 -22.15 -27.66 -14.05
CA ASN A 806 -22.68 -28.57 -13.03
C ASN A 806 -22.24 -28.19 -11.61
N ARG A 807 -20.94 -27.87 -11.42
CA ARG A 807 -20.40 -27.49 -10.10
C ARG A 807 -20.99 -26.15 -9.64
N LEU A 808 -21.06 -25.17 -10.54
CA LEU A 808 -21.50 -23.82 -10.19
C LEU A 808 -23.01 -23.66 -10.09
N SER A 809 -23.82 -24.41 -10.85
CA SER A 809 -25.28 -24.34 -10.74
C SER A 809 -25.75 -24.67 -9.32
N ILE A 810 -25.12 -25.66 -8.68
CA ILE A 810 -25.44 -26.02 -7.29
C ILE A 810 -25.06 -24.86 -6.38
N LEU A 811 -23.81 -24.40 -6.46
CA LEU A 811 -23.28 -23.34 -5.60
C LEU A 811 -24.08 -22.05 -5.69
N VAL A 812 -24.29 -21.53 -6.90
CA VAL A 812 -25.00 -20.26 -7.13
C VAL A 812 -26.47 -20.37 -6.69
N SER A 813 -27.09 -21.55 -6.85
CA SER A 813 -28.46 -21.78 -6.35
C SER A 813 -28.56 -21.80 -4.81
N GLU A 814 -27.57 -22.37 -4.11
CA GLU A 814 -27.51 -22.37 -2.65
C GLU A 814 -27.23 -20.97 -2.08
N GLN A 815 -26.52 -20.14 -2.84
CA GLN A 815 -26.19 -18.77 -2.45
C GLN A 815 -27.36 -17.80 -2.67
N SER A 816 -28.23 -18.04 -3.67
CA SER A 816 -29.37 -17.18 -4.03
C SER A 816 -30.49 -17.03 -3.00
#